data_AF-A0A349PIU5-F1
#
_entry.id   AF-A0A349PIU5-F1
#
_cell.length_a   1.000
_cell.length_b   1.000
_cell.length_c   1.000
_cell.angle_alpha   90.00
_cell.angle_beta   90.00
_cell.angle_gamma   90.00
#
_symmetry.space_group_name_H-M   'P 1'
#
loop_
_entity.id
_entity.type
_entity.pdbx_description
1 polymer ?
#
loop_
_entity_poly.entity_id
_entity_poly.type
_entity_poly.pdbx_seq_one_letter_code
_entity_poly.pdbx_strand_id
1 'polypeptide(L)'
;MEFSKTIYQLEKNKERLVLTNEQKEAVRNITLDIEEVDESIRLMAVDDVAHTLENGHPLNRVITDPKGNTTGYIACEDFVPHEAYVKYFGTTGQIGRNLFQEIPAFFEYAKQQGYTKLNFHGWNDRLNHVLEHFGFQRLRTDEMGGFSADFYEKTLIEQKTSEVVSEERKLAFEKKYLNKLDQEYHQTLKTFSKDNLLKKEQVINEAFQSLNNRLSNTENFEYGNRQKAILKLKLARYFQKNEICDLNTLLDAIIETPKFLNTDKGSLHKLFEVHEQKTIEKIAEMRKQRAEMSGDEKYNPYESLFTTKSGKYIMARLLNMPHLQEESDFMNHCVGTSDSYVSKMRRGEVEILSFRHAPKINPATQKFEVDKPIITVEYNRQTNTIEQMKKNGDEYLKKDDPYFNDIIEALKQLRTTATDTGELRNFTKISSSELQNIEVKDYHILTEQGEVSFHDFDLNDNIFILKTGKMEIMPSTSKEDAVKIIRIIKGIECQPNQIAYNQNEITENTKIYIGRLSKEIIQSGIEHIYASFPEGKIEKGILEIGGKTKDELKKEIKEKFQIISYAESMMDNPDFEKQLYENTNAPREQWILKKPEQLNLVKLKVGDLGFTNNPTIDELYKKAEELGLELCPAEVGPHLRLKYPEVFHREQPLNEYLRVAMKQIADFDGYPLIFHVYRYDDGLWPLLGASQQQVGSRPRVCLSPPQVGNLEILKSWKNYFLELWFCDTLKLSRRRRSAYFLWYT
;
A
#
# COMPACT_ATOMS: atom_id res chain seq x y z
N MET A 1 57.79 61.80 21.25
CA MET A 1 56.92 61.75 22.45
C MET A 1 56.88 60.32 22.92
N GLU A 2 57.12 60.07 24.20
CA GLU A 2 56.82 58.77 24.79
C GLU A 2 55.30 58.70 25.00
N PHE A 3 54.63 57.76 24.34
CA PHE A 3 53.21 57.51 24.59
C PHE A 3 53.06 56.71 25.87
N SER A 4 52.07 57.07 26.70
CA SER A 4 51.87 56.45 28.00
C SER A 4 51.65 54.95 27.87
N LYS A 5 52.35 54.17 28.70
CA LYS A 5 51.97 52.78 28.97
C LYS A 5 50.52 52.75 29.45
N THR A 6 49.83 51.65 29.11
CA THR A 6 48.52 51.25 29.66
C THR A 6 47.37 52.24 29.49
N ILE A 7 46.73 52.23 28.31
CA ILE A 7 45.30 52.58 28.17
C ILE A 7 44.45 51.29 28.25
N TYR A 8 44.94 50.19 27.65
CA TYR A 8 44.29 48.87 27.68
C TYR A 8 45.22 47.84 28.32
N GLN A 9 44.79 47.21 29.41
CA GLN A 9 45.38 45.98 29.95
C GLN A 9 44.34 44.87 30.05
N LEU A 10 44.81 43.63 29.85
CA LEU A 10 44.07 42.40 30.11
C LEU A 10 44.12 42.07 31.61
N GLU A 11 43.30 42.77 32.40
CA GLU A 11 43.07 42.38 33.79
C GLU A 11 42.28 41.07 33.84
N LYS A 12 42.80 40.09 34.58
CA LYS A 12 42.46 38.67 34.39
C LYS A 12 41.19 38.19 35.09
N ASN A 13 40.51 39.09 35.79
CA ASN A 13 39.17 38.96 36.36
C ASN A 13 38.57 40.36 36.32
N LYS A 14 37.76 40.67 35.31
CA LYS A 14 37.12 42.00 35.24
C LYS A 14 35.78 41.95 35.96
N GLU A 15 35.73 42.57 37.14
CA GLU A 15 34.46 42.83 37.81
C GLU A 15 33.58 43.72 36.92
N ARG A 16 32.26 43.56 37.04
CA ARG A 16 31.26 44.37 36.34
C ARG A 16 31.58 45.85 36.55
N LEU A 17 31.64 46.63 35.47
CA LEU A 17 31.83 48.08 35.58
C LEU A 17 30.69 48.68 36.40
N VAL A 18 31.05 49.44 37.44
CA VAL A 18 30.11 50.20 38.28
C VAL A 18 30.64 51.63 38.33
N LEU A 19 29.78 52.59 38.03
CA LEU A 19 30.12 54.01 37.94
C LEU A 19 29.87 54.69 39.29
N THR A 20 30.78 55.56 39.73
CA THR A 20 30.51 56.45 40.87
C THR A 20 29.40 57.45 40.54
N ASN A 21 28.77 58.06 41.55
CA ASN A 21 27.76 59.10 41.31
C ASN A 21 28.32 60.26 40.46
N GLU A 22 29.57 60.67 40.70
CA GLU A 22 30.28 61.69 39.93
C GLU A 22 30.49 61.25 38.47
N GLN A 23 30.80 59.97 38.22
CA GLN A 23 30.90 59.42 36.87
C GLN A 23 29.53 59.34 36.19
N LYS A 24 28.44 59.00 36.89
CA LYS A 24 27.08 58.99 36.34
C LYS A 24 26.62 60.41 35.97
N GLU A 25 26.91 61.40 36.81
CA GLU A 25 26.64 62.81 36.52
C GLU A 25 27.49 63.31 35.34
N ALA A 26 28.79 62.98 35.30
CA ALA A 26 29.66 63.35 34.18
C ALA A 26 29.24 62.70 32.86
N VAL A 27 28.89 61.40 32.86
CA VAL A 27 28.36 60.69 31.68
C VAL A 27 27.06 61.33 31.20
N ARG A 28 26.11 61.59 32.10
CA ARG A 28 24.85 62.30 31.81
C ARG A 28 25.09 63.66 31.18
N ASN A 29 26.00 64.46 31.75
CA ASN A 29 26.33 65.78 31.23
C ASN A 29 27.00 65.68 29.85
N ILE A 30 27.92 64.72 29.64
CA ILE A 30 28.52 64.46 28.31
C ILE A 30 27.45 64.05 27.30
N THR A 31 26.50 63.18 27.64
CA THR A 31 25.41 62.77 26.73
C THR A 31 24.53 63.95 26.33
N LEU A 32 24.25 64.87 27.27
CA LEU A 32 23.45 66.07 27.01
C LEU A 32 24.21 67.14 26.20
N ASP A 33 25.53 67.22 26.29
CA ASP A 33 26.39 68.25 25.65
C ASP A 33 26.69 67.98 24.15
N ILE A 34 26.25 66.84 23.59
CA ILE A 34 26.48 66.51 22.16
C ILE A 34 25.48 67.27 21.28
N GLU A 35 25.76 68.55 21.01
CA GLU A 35 24.89 69.43 20.20
C GLU A 35 24.54 68.87 18.83
N GLU A 36 25.41 68.05 18.22
CA GLU A 36 25.20 67.46 16.89
C GLU A 36 24.25 66.24 16.87
N VAL A 37 23.61 65.90 17.99
CA VAL A 37 22.55 64.87 18.09
C VAL A 37 21.24 65.54 18.52
N ASP A 38 20.09 65.07 18.01
CA ASP A 38 18.78 65.62 18.39
C ASP A 38 18.54 65.59 19.92
N GLU A 39 17.90 66.63 20.45
CA GLU A 39 17.67 66.80 21.90
C GLU A 39 16.80 65.67 22.47
N SER A 40 15.77 65.20 21.75
CA SER A 40 14.91 64.12 22.21
C SER A 40 15.65 62.78 22.25
N ILE A 41 16.53 62.51 21.28
CA ILE A 41 17.42 61.34 21.26
C ILE A 41 18.40 61.39 22.44
N ARG A 42 19.03 62.55 22.71
CA ARG A 42 19.90 62.75 23.89
C ARG A 42 19.15 62.50 25.19
N LEU A 43 17.97 63.10 25.38
CA LEU A 43 17.15 62.96 26.58
C LEU A 43 16.73 61.51 26.84
N MET A 44 16.40 60.74 25.79
CA MET A 44 16.10 59.31 25.92
C MET A 44 17.33 58.45 26.23
N ALA A 45 18.51 58.82 25.72
CA ALA A 45 19.74 58.04 25.90
C ALA A 45 20.35 58.16 27.31
N VAL A 46 20.21 59.31 27.98
CA VAL A 46 20.90 59.63 29.26
C VAL A 46 20.84 58.51 30.31
N ASP A 47 19.65 57.98 30.58
CA ASP A 47 19.48 56.98 31.64
C ASP A 47 19.97 55.58 31.22
N ASP A 48 19.85 55.23 29.93
CA ASP A 48 20.28 53.92 29.40
C ASP A 48 21.79 53.85 29.08
N VAL A 49 22.46 54.97 28.81
CA VAL A 49 23.93 55.01 28.66
C VAL A 49 24.61 54.48 29.93
N ALA A 50 24.18 54.96 31.10
CA ALA A 50 24.72 54.50 32.38
C ALA A 50 24.41 53.02 32.63
N HIS A 51 23.19 52.56 32.33
CA HIS A 51 22.81 51.15 32.45
C HIS A 51 23.61 50.24 31.51
N THR A 52 23.80 50.67 30.26
CA THR A 52 24.57 49.94 29.24
C THR A 52 26.04 49.86 29.62
N LEU A 53 26.68 50.95 30.08
CA LEU A 53 28.06 50.90 30.59
C LEU A 53 28.20 49.89 31.74
N GLU A 54 27.23 49.87 32.64
CA GLU A 54 27.16 48.91 33.74
C GLU A 54 26.61 47.52 33.35
N ASN A 55 26.37 47.20 32.07
CA ASN A 55 25.79 45.88 31.70
C ASN A 55 26.77 44.70 31.88
N GLY A 56 28.08 44.96 31.96
CA GLY A 56 29.14 43.96 32.15
C GLY A 56 29.84 43.49 30.88
N HIS A 57 29.47 44.00 29.70
CA HIS A 57 30.08 43.65 28.42
C HIS A 57 31.59 43.99 28.38
N PRO A 58 32.46 43.09 27.87
CA PRO A 58 33.91 43.21 28.02
C PRO A 58 34.52 44.45 27.36
N LEU A 59 33.83 45.06 26.39
CA LEU A 59 34.29 46.24 25.67
C LEU A 59 33.89 47.58 26.33
N ASN A 60 33.02 47.62 27.35
CA ASN A 60 32.52 48.89 27.94
C ASN A 60 33.60 49.70 28.66
N ARG A 61 33.72 51.00 28.37
CA ARG A 61 34.74 51.88 28.97
C ARG A 61 34.17 53.25 29.35
N VAL A 62 34.71 53.80 30.44
CA VAL A 62 34.75 55.25 30.66
C VAL A 62 36.13 55.74 30.22
N ILE A 63 36.17 56.85 29.49
CA ILE A 63 37.39 57.52 29.05
C ILE A 63 37.65 58.68 30.03
N THR A 64 38.84 58.70 30.64
CA THR A 64 39.24 59.72 31.62
C THR A 64 40.44 60.54 31.15
N ASP A 65 40.53 61.79 31.60
CA ASP A 65 41.75 62.59 31.42
C ASP A 65 42.91 62.08 32.33
N PRO A 66 44.15 62.56 32.16
CA PRO A 66 45.28 62.18 33.01
C PRO A 66 45.18 62.60 34.49
N LYS A 67 44.07 63.23 34.92
CA LYS A 67 43.76 63.56 36.32
C LYS A 67 42.62 62.68 36.88
N GLY A 68 42.03 61.79 36.06
CA GLY A 68 40.92 60.92 36.43
C GLY A 68 39.53 61.49 36.14
N ASN A 69 39.40 62.70 35.57
CA ASN A 69 38.10 63.28 35.25
C ASN A 69 37.45 62.52 34.09
N THR A 70 36.17 62.18 34.21
CA THR A 70 35.42 61.54 33.13
C THR A 70 35.21 62.51 31.97
N THR A 71 35.63 62.08 30.78
CA THR A 71 35.72 62.93 29.57
C THR A 71 35.20 62.24 28.31
N GLY A 72 34.79 60.98 28.41
CA GLY A 72 34.02 60.24 27.40
C GLY A 72 33.63 58.85 27.88
N TYR A 73 32.99 58.06 27.02
CA TYR A 73 32.58 56.67 27.30
C TYR A 73 32.31 55.90 26.01
N ILE A 74 32.49 54.58 26.04
CA ILE A 74 32.10 53.63 24.99
C ILE A 74 31.23 52.55 25.66
N ALA A 75 29.96 52.46 25.26
CA ALA A 75 29.00 51.48 25.78
C ALA A 75 28.58 50.51 24.67
N CYS A 76 28.67 49.21 24.96
CA CYS A 76 28.51 48.14 23.98
C CYS A 76 27.54 47.04 24.45
N GLU A 77 27.01 46.33 23.47
CA GLU A 77 26.23 45.10 23.61
C GLU A 77 26.73 44.08 22.58
N ASP A 78 26.52 42.78 22.81
CA ASP A 78 26.78 41.76 21.78
C ASP A 78 25.64 41.78 20.75
N PHE A 79 25.95 41.97 19.47
CA PHE A 79 24.94 41.95 18.39
C PHE A 79 24.57 40.49 18.05
N VAL A 80 25.61 39.69 17.84
CA VAL A 80 25.61 38.23 17.73
C VAL A 80 26.97 37.73 18.30
N PRO A 81 27.14 36.44 18.62
CA PRO A 81 28.41 35.95 19.17
C PRO A 81 29.61 36.32 18.28
N HIS A 82 30.61 36.97 18.89
CA HIS A 82 31.82 37.52 18.24
C HIS A 82 31.63 38.78 17.36
N GLU A 83 30.45 39.40 17.33
CA GLU A 83 30.21 40.73 16.72
C GLU A 83 29.62 41.71 17.76
N ALA A 84 30.37 42.75 18.13
CA ALA A 84 29.91 43.72 19.14
C ALA A 84 29.30 44.98 18.52
N TYR A 85 28.18 45.41 19.08
CA TYR A 85 27.46 46.63 18.74
C TYR A 85 27.86 47.76 19.70
N VAL A 86 28.39 48.86 19.17
CA VAL A 86 28.68 50.08 19.94
C VAL A 86 27.40 50.91 20.03
N LYS A 87 26.61 50.65 21.07
CA LYS A 87 25.29 51.26 21.30
C LYS A 87 25.39 52.77 21.55
N TYR A 88 26.37 53.19 22.34
CA TYR A 88 26.61 54.61 22.64
C TYR A 88 28.10 54.94 22.69
N PHE A 89 28.48 56.06 22.06
CA PHE A 89 29.82 56.63 22.11
C PHE A 89 29.69 58.14 22.32
N GLY A 90 30.31 58.68 23.37
CA GLY A 90 30.28 60.11 23.68
C GLY A 90 31.62 60.60 24.23
N THR A 91 32.01 61.82 23.89
CA THR A 91 33.26 62.46 24.35
C THR A 91 33.09 63.97 24.46
N THR A 92 33.74 64.61 25.43
CA THR A 92 33.82 66.08 25.48
C THR A 92 34.59 66.64 24.28
N GLY A 93 34.30 67.90 23.90
CA GLY A 93 34.93 68.57 22.75
C GLY A 93 36.46 68.74 22.81
N GLN A 94 37.11 68.41 23.93
CA GLN A 94 38.57 68.28 24.03
C GLN A 94 39.06 66.88 23.59
N ILE A 95 38.41 65.80 24.05
CA ILE A 95 38.78 64.42 23.66
C ILE A 95 38.31 64.05 22.25
N GLY A 96 37.20 64.64 21.76
CA GLY A 96 36.75 64.48 20.37
C GLY A 96 37.80 64.84 19.31
N ARG A 97 38.84 65.60 19.68
CA ARG A 97 39.99 65.94 18.80
C ARG A 97 41.10 64.87 18.78
N ASN A 98 41.12 63.95 19.75
CA ASN A 98 42.14 62.92 19.95
C ASN A 98 41.64 61.47 19.70
N LEU A 99 40.41 61.30 19.20
CA LEU A 99 39.78 60.01 18.86
C LEU A 99 40.70 59.04 18.09
N PHE A 100 41.60 59.60 17.26
CA PHE A 100 42.59 58.85 16.47
C PHE A 100 43.56 57.97 17.27
N GLN A 101 43.73 58.21 18.59
CA GLN A 101 44.57 57.39 19.46
C GLN A 101 43.78 56.26 20.14
N GLU A 102 42.48 56.46 20.37
CA GLU A 102 41.63 55.53 21.12
C GLU A 102 41.09 54.39 20.24
N ILE A 103 40.55 54.74 19.07
CA ILE A 103 39.82 53.82 18.18
C ILE A 103 40.69 52.62 17.71
N PRO A 104 41.97 52.80 17.28
CA PRO A 104 42.81 51.66 16.88
C PRO A 104 43.14 50.72 18.05
N ALA A 105 43.31 51.25 19.26
CA ALA A 105 43.61 50.46 20.45
C ALA A 105 42.38 49.64 20.89
N PHE A 106 41.18 50.22 20.78
CA PHE A 106 39.92 49.52 20.97
C PHE A 106 39.75 48.33 20.00
N PHE A 107 40.12 48.48 18.72
CA PHE A 107 40.04 47.40 17.73
C PHE A 107 40.95 46.21 18.06
N GLU A 108 42.22 46.45 18.40
CA GLU A 108 43.14 45.36 18.78
C GLU A 108 42.73 44.70 20.11
N TYR A 109 42.18 45.47 21.04
CA TYR A 109 41.59 44.90 22.25
C TYR A 109 40.37 44.01 21.94
N ALA A 110 39.47 44.43 21.04
CA ALA A 110 38.32 43.63 20.62
C ALA A 110 38.74 42.28 19.98
N LYS A 111 39.76 42.28 19.10
CA LYS A 111 40.36 41.04 18.57
C LYS A 111 40.86 40.11 19.68
N GLN A 112 41.51 40.67 20.70
CA GLN A 112 42.03 39.91 21.84
C GLN A 112 40.93 39.35 22.75
N GLN A 113 39.75 40.00 22.81
CA GLN A 113 38.54 39.42 23.43
C GLN A 113 37.83 38.40 22.51
N GLY A 114 38.34 38.15 21.30
CA GLY A 114 37.80 37.17 20.37
C GLY A 114 36.70 37.69 19.43
N TYR A 115 36.52 39.01 19.31
CA TYR A 115 35.56 39.58 18.35
C TYR A 115 36.15 39.61 16.93
N THR A 116 35.34 39.23 15.96
CA THR A 116 35.67 39.24 14.53
C THR A 116 35.12 40.46 13.80
N LYS A 117 34.10 41.12 14.36
CA LYS A 117 33.54 42.39 13.84
C LYS A 117 33.11 43.38 14.94
N LEU A 118 32.88 44.61 14.51
CA LEU A 118 32.23 45.70 15.25
C LEU A 118 31.16 46.38 14.38
N ASN A 119 30.06 46.86 14.96
CA ASN A 119 29.04 47.64 14.26
C ASN A 119 28.36 48.71 15.15
N PHE A 120 27.65 49.68 14.56
CA PHE A 120 26.92 50.75 15.29
C PHE A 120 25.83 51.42 14.44
N HIS A 121 24.90 52.16 15.06
CA HIS A 121 24.02 53.13 14.38
C HIS A 121 24.50 54.56 14.64
N GLY A 122 24.72 55.32 13.56
CA GLY A 122 25.38 56.61 13.56
C GLY A 122 24.43 57.79 13.60
N TRP A 123 24.16 58.34 14.79
CA TRP A 123 23.30 59.51 15.02
C TRP A 123 24.02 60.87 14.92
N ASN A 124 25.31 60.88 14.54
CA ASN A 124 26.15 62.08 14.49
C ASN A 124 27.06 62.02 13.25
N ASP A 125 26.66 62.69 12.16
CA ASP A 125 27.33 62.64 10.85
C ASP A 125 28.85 62.91 10.93
N ARG A 126 29.24 63.84 11.81
CA ARG A 126 30.63 64.22 12.02
C ARG A 126 31.46 63.08 12.62
N LEU A 127 30.89 62.33 13.58
CA LEU A 127 31.51 61.15 14.17
C LEU A 127 31.47 59.95 13.21
N ASN A 128 30.38 59.78 12.46
CA ASN A 128 30.22 58.75 11.43
C ASN A 128 31.37 58.84 10.40
N HIS A 129 31.60 60.02 9.83
CA HIS A 129 32.71 60.25 8.88
C HIS A 129 34.10 60.03 9.48
N VAL A 130 34.32 60.23 10.79
CA VAL A 130 35.59 59.88 11.44
C VAL A 130 35.74 58.36 11.53
N LEU A 131 34.67 57.62 11.83
CA LEU A 131 34.70 56.16 11.92
C LEU A 131 34.83 55.47 10.54
N GLU A 132 34.33 56.09 9.47
CA GLU A 132 34.59 55.68 8.08
C GLU A 132 36.09 55.67 7.76
N HIS A 133 36.86 56.68 8.21
CA HIS A 133 38.32 56.72 8.04
C HIS A 133 39.04 55.60 8.80
N PHE A 134 38.43 55.05 9.85
CA PHE A 134 38.89 53.85 10.54
C PHE A 134 38.47 52.54 9.86
N GLY A 135 37.82 52.62 8.69
CA GLY A 135 37.38 51.48 7.91
C GLY A 135 36.19 50.75 8.53
N PHE A 136 35.26 51.50 9.12
CA PHE A 136 33.84 51.12 9.12
C PHE A 136 33.24 51.43 7.74
N GLN A 137 32.25 50.67 7.33
CA GLN A 137 31.51 50.86 6.08
C GLN A 137 30.03 51.07 6.38
N ARG A 138 29.46 52.13 5.79
CA ARG A 138 28.02 52.42 5.81
C ARG A 138 27.29 51.34 5.01
N LEU A 139 26.40 50.58 5.63
CA LEU A 139 25.68 49.48 4.97
C LEU A 139 24.26 49.87 4.54
N ARG A 140 23.51 50.58 5.40
CA ARG A 140 22.09 50.93 5.17
C ARG A 140 21.65 52.07 6.11
N THR A 141 20.42 52.54 5.92
CA THR A 141 19.72 53.46 6.83
C THR A 141 18.53 52.72 7.42
N ASP A 142 18.38 52.73 8.74
CA ASP A 142 17.27 52.09 9.45
C ASP A 142 16.39 53.18 10.11
N GLU A 143 15.06 52.99 10.08
CA GLU A 143 14.07 53.95 10.59
C GLU A 143 13.28 53.36 11.77
N MET A 144 13.09 54.15 12.83
CA MET A 144 12.30 53.76 14.00
C MET A 144 11.67 54.96 14.71
N GLY A 145 10.38 54.88 15.03
CA GLY A 145 9.68 55.88 15.87
C GLY A 145 9.52 57.28 15.26
N GLY A 146 9.81 57.46 13.97
CA GLY A 146 9.86 58.78 13.30
C GLY A 146 11.28 59.35 13.16
N PHE A 147 12.30 58.62 13.61
CA PHE A 147 13.72 58.94 13.48
C PHE A 147 14.42 57.96 12.53
N SER A 148 15.56 58.35 11.95
CA SER A 148 16.36 57.53 11.02
C SER A 148 17.85 57.63 11.33
N ALA A 149 18.60 56.53 11.23
CA ALA A 149 20.05 56.50 11.43
C ALA A 149 20.76 55.49 10.53
N ASP A 150 22.04 55.74 10.24
CA ASP A 150 22.84 54.89 9.36
C ASP A 150 23.56 53.78 10.12
N PHE A 151 23.49 52.55 9.62
CA PHE A 151 24.16 51.38 10.20
C PHE A 151 25.52 51.14 9.56
N TYR A 152 26.53 50.91 10.40
CA TYR A 152 27.94 50.80 10.04
C TYR A 152 28.56 49.48 10.54
N GLU A 153 29.43 48.84 9.75
CA GLU A 153 30.14 47.60 10.13
C GLU A 153 31.65 47.67 9.82
N LYS A 154 32.47 46.97 10.63
CA LYS A 154 33.91 46.73 10.41
C LYS A 154 34.29 45.27 10.72
N THR A 155 35.02 44.62 9.82
CA THR A 155 35.66 43.30 10.04
C THR A 155 37.09 43.45 10.60
N LEU A 156 37.53 42.49 11.44
CA LEU A 156 38.78 42.54 12.20
C LEU A 156 39.81 41.44 11.88
N ILE A 157 39.41 40.27 11.35
CA ILE A 157 40.30 39.12 11.11
C ILE A 157 39.97 38.45 9.76
N GLU A 158 40.98 38.23 8.92
CA GLU A 158 40.86 37.46 7.65
C GLU A 158 41.05 35.95 7.89
N GLN A 159 40.31 35.13 7.14
CA GLN A 159 40.39 33.66 7.22
C GLN A 159 41.10 33.06 5.99
N LYS A 160 42.00 32.10 6.19
CA LYS A 160 42.51 31.26 5.09
C LYS A 160 41.36 30.40 4.54
N THR A 161 41.24 30.30 3.21
CA THR A 161 40.17 29.48 2.62
C THR A 161 40.38 28.00 2.92
N SER A 162 39.27 27.29 3.10
CA SER A 162 39.22 25.87 3.43
C SER A 162 39.64 24.95 2.26
N GLU A 163 39.67 25.50 1.04
CA GLU A 163 39.86 24.77 -0.22
C GLU A 163 41.28 24.21 -0.34
N VAL A 164 42.30 25.02 -0.05
CA VAL A 164 43.72 24.65 -0.20
C VAL A 164 44.07 23.44 0.69
N VAL A 165 43.53 23.42 1.92
CA VAL A 165 43.73 22.31 2.89
C VAL A 165 42.96 21.04 2.49
N SER A 166 41.97 21.16 1.59
CA SER A 166 41.18 20.05 1.08
C SER A 166 41.93 19.25 0.01
N GLU A 167 42.56 19.92 -0.97
CA GLU A 167 43.15 19.25 -2.13
C GLU A 167 44.34 18.34 -1.78
N GLU A 168 45.27 18.78 -0.93
CA GLU A 168 46.44 17.98 -0.52
C GLU A 168 46.04 16.63 0.09
N ARG A 169 44.92 16.61 0.84
CA ARG A 169 44.39 15.40 1.48
C ARG A 169 43.83 14.39 0.48
N LYS A 170 43.26 14.85 -0.65
CA LYS A 170 42.71 13.97 -1.69
C LYS A 170 43.81 13.19 -2.40
N LEU A 171 44.91 13.86 -2.78
CA LEU A 171 46.03 13.27 -3.52
C LEU A 171 46.70 12.12 -2.75
N ALA A 172 46.92 12.29 -1.44
CA ALA A 172 47.52 11.27 -0.59
C ALA A 172 46.63 10.02 -0.44
N PHE A 173 45.30 10.19 -0.40
CA PHE A 173 44.35 9.10 -0.29
C PHE A 173 44.30 8.24 -1.57
N GLU A 174 44.23 8.87 -2.74
CA GLU A 174 44.10 8.19 -4.02
C GLU A 174 45.30 7.26 -4.32
N LYS A 175 46.53 7.72 -4.07
CA LYS A 175 47.75 6.90 -4.23
C LYS A 175 47.72 5.64 -3.33
N LYS A 176 47.18 5.74 -2.11
CA LYS A 176 47.05 4.59 -1.20
C LYS A 176 46.00 3.59 -1.71
N TYR A 177 44.93 4.06 -2.34
CA TYR A 177 43.87 3.20 -2.87
C TYR A 177 44.32 2.40 -4.09
N LEU A 178 45.07 3.00 -5.03
CA LEU A 178 45.60 2.30 -6.21
C LEU A 178 46.45 1.07 -5.83
N ASN A 179 47.35 1.20 -4.85
CA ASN A 179 48.21 0.09 -4.41
C ASN A 179 47.43 -1.10 -3.81
N LYS A 180 46.24 -0.86 -3.22
CA LYS A 180 45.37 -1.94 -2.70
C LYS A 180 44.78 -2.78 -3.83
N LEU A 181 44.39 -2.14 -4.94
CA LEU A 181 43.73 -2.81 -6.07
C LEU A 181 44.67 -3.79 -6.78
N ASP A 182 45.93 -3.39 -6.95
CA ASP A 182 46.98 -4.22 -7.57
C ASP A 182 47.26 -5.51 -6.76
N GLN A 183 47.37 -5.37 -5.44
CA GLN A 183 47.51 -6.50 -4.52
C GLN A 183 46.31 -7.46 -4.59
N GLU A 184 45.08 -6.94 -4.69
CA GLU A 184 43.88 -7.76 -4.87
C GLU A 184 43.82 -8.44 -6.25
N TYR A 185 44.33 -7.81 -7.31
CA TYR A 185 44.42 -8.42 -8.64
C TYR A 185 45.37 -9.62 -8.62
N HIS A 186 46.60 -9.42 -8.13
CA HIS A 186 47.58 -10.50 -8.01
C HIS A 186 47.16 -11.60 -7.04
N GLN A 187 46.39 -11.29 -5.99
CA GLN A 187 45.81 -12.31 -5.12
C GLN A 187 44.66 -13.08 -5.80
N THR A 188 43.88 -12.43 -6.66
CA THR A 188 42.83 -13.09 -7.47
C THR A 188 43.45 -14.07 -8.47
N LEU A 189 44.54 -13.70 -9.16
CA LEU A 189 45.22 -14.59 -10.11
C LEU A 189 45.69 -15.91 -9.48
N LYS A 190 46.16 -15.90 -8.23
CA LYS A 190 46.61 -17.10 -7.50
C LYS A 190 45.51 -18.15 -7.26
N THR A 191 44.24 -17.83 -7.55
CA THR A 191 43.12 -18.78 -7.42
C THR A 191 42.95 -19.69 -8.64
N PHE A 192 43.60 -19.40 -9.77
CA PHE A 192 43.59 -20.27 -10.94
C PHE A 192 44.54 -21.48 -10.75
N SER A 193 44.20 -22.64 -11.32
CA SER A 193 45.12 -23.77 -11.38
C SER A 193 46.35 -23.42 -12.23
N LYS A 194 47.52 -23.96 -11.88
CA LYS A 194 48.80 -23.65 -12.56
C LYS A 194 48.70 -23.83 -14.08
N ASP A 195 48.02 -24.87 -14.51
CA ASP A 195 47.90 -25.28 -15.92
C ASP A 195 46.98 -24.34 -16.73
N ASN A 196 46.03 -23.66 -16.06
CA ASN A 196 45.11 -22.70 -16.68
C ASN A 196 45.50 -21.23 -16.45
N LEU A 197 46.41 -20.92 -15.53
CA LEU A 197 46.77 -19.56 -15.13
C LEU A 197 47.16 -18.69 -16.32
N LEU A 198 48.09 -19.16 -17.17
CA LEU A 198 48.55 -18.42 -18.35
C LEU A 198 47.41 -18.15 -19.35
N LYS A 199 46.55 -19.14 -19.61
CA LYS A 199 45.40 -19.00 -20.51
C LYS A 199 44.35 -18.03 -19.97
N LYS A 200 44.05 -18.10 -18.66
CA LYS A 200 43.11 -17.18 -18.00
C LYS A 200 43.67 -15.76 -17.96
N GLU A 201 44.95 -15.58 -17.63
CA GLU A 201 45.61 -14.27 -17.65
C GLU A 201 45.68 -13.67 -19.07
N GLN A 202 45.92 -14.49 -20.11
CA GLN A 202 45.82 -14.04 -21.50
C GLN A 202 44.42 -13.49 -21.80
N VAL A 203 43.36 -14.27 -21.57
CA VAL A 203 41.97 -13.84 -21.83
C VAL A 203 41.58 -12.60 -21.02
N ILE A 204 42.03 -12.49 -19.75
CA ILE A 204 41.82 -11.30 -18.92
C ILE A 204 42.52 -10.07 -19.54
N ASN A 205 43.75 -10.21 -20.01
CA ASN A 205 44.49 -9.10 -20.63
C ASN A 205 43.93 -8.72 -22.01
N GLU A 206 43.51 -9.68 -22.85
CA GLU A 206 42.87 -9.42 -24.14
C GLU A 206 41.53 -8.67 -23.98
N ALA A 207 40.67 -9.15 -23.07
CA ALA A 207 39.42 -8.47 -22.72
C ALA A 207 39.69 -7.06 -22.15
N PHE A 208 40.69 -6.93 -21.27
CA PHE A 208 41.08 -5.64 -20.71
C PHE A 208 41.58 -4.66 -21.78
N GLN A 209 42.45 -5.08 -22.71
CA GLN A 209 42.97 -4.19 -23.76
C GLN A 209 41.87 -3.74 -24.73
N SER A 210 40.98 -4.66 -25.13
CA SER A 210 39.82 -4.35 -25.98
C SER A 210 38.91 -3.29 -25.33
N LEU A 211 38.53 -3.49 -24.07
CA LEU A 211 37.70 -2.54 -23.33
C LEU A 211 38.45 -1.24 -23.01
N ASN A 212 39.74 -1.31 -22.65
CA ASN A 212 40.55 -0.14 -22.31
C ASN A 212 40.65 0.85 -23.49
N ASN A 213 40.83 0.34 -24.70
CA ASN A 213 40.90 1.19 -25.90
C ASN A 213 39.54 1.78 -26.26
N ARG A 214 38.45 1.01 -26.12
CA ARG A 214 37.08 1.48 -26.39
C ARG A 214 36.62 2.54 -25.37
N LEU A 215 36.83 2.28 -24.07
CA LEU A 215 36.48 3.21 -22.98
C LEU A 215 37.34 4.48 -22.97
N SER A 216 38.64 4.39 -23.30
CA SER A 216 39.51 5.58 -23.40
C SER A 216 39.12 6.52 -24.56
N ASN A 217 38.38 6.02 -25.55
CA ASN A 217 37.89 6.76 -26.71
C ASN A 217 36.39 7.10 -26.60
N THR A 218 35.76 6.87 -25.45
CA THR A 218 34.33 7.18 -25.22
C THR A 218 34.21 8.61 -24.70
N GLU A 219 33.46 9.46 -25.41
CA GLU A 219 33.23 10.85 -24.97
C GLU A 219 32.52 10.91 -23.61
N ASN A 220 32.90 11.90 -22.80
CA ASN A 220 32.34 12.17 -21.45
C ASN A 220 32.47 11.03 -20.43
N PHE A 221 33.33 10.03 -20.67
CA PHE A 221 33.55 8.89 -19.75
C PHE A 221 34.85 9.04 -18.94
N GLU A 222 34.74 9.19 -17.61
CA GLU A 222 35.90 9.41 -16.72
C GLU A 222 36.72 8.12 -16.52
N TYR A 223 37.79 7.94 -17.30
CA TYR A 223 38.57 6.68 -17.35
C TYR A 223 40.05 6.85 -16.97
N GLY A 224 40.27 7.25 -15.72
CA GLY A 224 41.58 7.39 -15.10
C GLY A 224 42.25 6.06 -14.71
N ASN A 225 43.43 6.16 -14.09
CA ASN A 225 44.22 5.01 -13.64
C ASN A 225 43.47 4.11 -12.64
N ARG A 226 42.57 4.70 -11.83
CA ARG A 226 41.71 4.00 -10.88
C ARG A 226 40.67 3.12 -11.55
N GLN A 227 39.92 3.67 -12.50
CA GLN A 227 38.92 2.91 -13.26
C GLN A 227 39.58 1.78 -14.06
N LYS A 228 40.78 2.02 -14.61
CA LYS A 228 41.61 1.00 -15.29
C LYS A 228 42.00 -0.16 -14.35
N ALA A 229 42.54 0.14 -13.17
CA ALA A 229 42.89 -0.87 -12.16
C ALA A 229 41.66 -1.66 -11.68
N ILE A 230 40.53 -0.97 -11.45
CA ILE A 230 39.26 -1.59 -11.03
C ILE A 230 38.71 -2.51 -12.12
N LEU A 231 38.70 -2.10 -13.39
CA LEU A 231 38.23 -2.95 -14.49
C LEU A 231 39.05 -4.25 -14.58
N LYS A 232 40.37 -4.16 -14.52
CA LYS A 232 41.26 -5.33 -14.60
C LYS A 232 41.03 -6.31 -13.43
N LEU A 233 40.84 -5.80 -12.22
CA LEU A 233 40.47 -6.58 -11.04
C LEU A 233 39.09 -7.27 -11.19
N LYS A 234 38.09 -6.58 -11.73
CA LYS A 234 36.75 -7.13 -11.93
C LYS A 234 36.69 -8.20 -13.03
N LEU A 235 37.42 -8.03 -14.12
CA LEU A 235 37.60 -9.05 -15.17
C LEU A 235 38.23 -10.32 -14.57
N ALA A 236 39.33 -10.19 -13.82
CA ALA A 236 39.97 -11.33 -13.17
C ALA A 236 39.01 -12.10 -12.25
N ARG A 237 38.19 -11.39 -11.46
CA ARG A 237 37.16 -11.99 -10.59
C ARG A 237 36.05 -12.73 -11.36
N TYR A 238 35.62 -12.21 -12.51
CA TYR A 238 34.59 -12.86 -13.34
C TYR A 238 35.09 -14.17 -13.96
N PHE A 239 36.31 -14.17 -14.51
CA PHE A 239 36.89 -15.36 -15.15
C PHE A 239 37.28 -16.48 -14.17
N GLN A 240 37.19 -16.26 -12.85
CA GLN A 240 37.25 -17.34 -11.83
C GLN A 240 36.13 -18.37 -11.99
N LYS A 241 34.95 -17.96 -12.48
CA LYS A 241 33.76 -18.81 -12.62
C LYS A 241 33.24 -18.96 -14.06
N ASN A 242 33.79 -18.17 -15.00
CA ASN A 242 33.29 -18.06 -16.37
C ASN A 242 34.43 -18.26 -17.37
N GLU A 243 34.11 -18.70 -18.58
CA GLU A 243 35.09 -18.92 -19.67
C GLU A 243 35.01 -17.88 -20.78
N ILE A 244 33.82 -17.35 -21.05
CA ILE A 244 33.52 -16.40 -22.12
C ILE A 244 32.91 -15.14 -21.49
N CYS A 245 33.09 -13.98 -22.12
CA CYS A 245 32.43 -12.73 -21.78
C CYS A 245 32.08 -11.99 -23.06
N ASP A 246 30.84 -11.50 -23.22
CA ASP A 246 30.52 -10.61 -24.33
C ASP A 246 31.12 -9.22 -24.06
N LEU A 247 32.08 -8.80 -24.88
CA LEU A 247 32.80 -7.53 -24.72
C LEU A 247 32.04 -6.32 -25.29
N ASN A 248 30.94 -6.52 -26.02
CA ASN A 248 30.03 -5.46 -26.45
C ASN A 248 29.03 -5.18 -25.34
N THR A 249 28.28 -6.18 -24.90
CA THR A 249 27.34 -6.05 -23.77
C THR A 249 28.05 -5.55 -22.50
N LEU A 250 29.29 -5.98 -22.24
CA LEU A 250 30.07 -5.46 -21.12
C LEU A 250 30.52 -4.00 -21.31
N LEU A 251 30.81 -3.56 -22.54
CA LEU A 251 31.11 -2.14 -22.78
C LEU A 251 29.86 -1.30 -22.50
N ASP A 252 28.73 -1.67 -23.11
CA ASP A 252 27.48 -0.91 -23.05
C ASP A 252 26.98 -0.80 -21.60
N ALA A 253 27.05 -1.91 -20.83
CA ALA A 253 26.76 -1.94 -19.40
C ALA A 253 27.68 -1.02 -18.55
N ILE A 254 28.96 -0.92 -18.90
CA ILE A 254 29.92 -0.02 -18.23
C ILE A 254 29.64 1.44 -18.59
N ILE A 255 29.38 1.75 -19.85
CA ILE A 255 29.06 3.12 -20.32
C ILE A 255 27.75 3.62 -19.70
N GLU A 256 26.74 2.75 -19.57
CA GLU A 256 25.47 3.05 -18.92
C GLU A 256 25.55 3.09 -17.38
N THR A 257 26.63 2.56 -16.79
CA THR A 257 26.83 2.52 -15.33
C THR A 257 28.26 2.96 -14.98
N PRO A 258 28.69 4.19 -15.32
CA PRO A 258 30.10 4.61 -15.20
C PRO A 258 30.63 4.52 -13.75
N LYS A 259 29.77 4.79 -12.77
CA LYS A 259 30.07 4.66 -11.33
C LYS A 259 30.49 3.24 -10.92
N PHE A 260 30.22 2.21 -11.72
CA PHE A 260 30.65 0.84 -11.48
C PHE A 260 32.18 0.69 -11.44
N LEU A 261 32.92 1.49 -12.20
CA LEU A 261 34.39 1.49 -12.17
C LEU A 261 34.99 2.43 -11.11
N ASN A 262 34.18 3.16 -10.34
CA ASN A 262 34.65 4.01 -9.26
C ASN A 262 34.87 3.25 -7.93
N THR A 263 34.44 1.98 -7.84
CA THR A 263 34.71 1.05 -6.72
C THR A 263 35.08 -0.36 -7.17
N ASP A 264 36.01 -0.95 -6.43
CA ASP A 264 36.33 -2.39 -6.41
C ASP A 264 35.13 -3.32 -6.16
N LYS A 265 34.11 -2.87 -5.42
CA LYS A 265 32.91 -3.66 -5.05
C LYS A 265 31.95 -3.89 -6.22
N GLY A 266 31.21 -5.01 -6.19
CA GLY A 266 30.26 -5.41 -7.24
C GLY A 266 30.88 -6.27 -8.35
N SER A 267 30.13 -7.29 -8.81
CA SER A 267 30.55 -8.28 -9.81
C SER A 267 30.03 -7.95 -11.22
N LEU A 268 30.67 -8.50 -12.26
CA LEU A 268 30.15 -8.35 -13.63
C LEU A 268 28.80 -9.07 -13.82
N HIS A 269 28.50 -10.14 -13.07
CA HIS A 269 27.16 -10.74 -13.08
C HIS A 269 26.07 -9.74 -12.69
N LYS A 270 26.23 -9.03 -11.57
CA LYS A 270 25.24 -8.03 -11.15
C LYS A 270 25.24 -6.80 -12.06
N LEU A 271 26.34 -6.50 -12.75
CA LEU A 271 26.37 -5.49 -13.80
C LEU A 271 25.52 -5.90 -15.02
N PHE A 272 25.66 -7.13 -15.51
CA PHE A 272 24.84 -7.64 -16.61
C PHE A 272 23.35 -7.66 -16.24
N GLU A 273 23.00 -8.21 -15.08
CA GLU A 273 21.61 -8.22 -14.56
C GLU A 273 21.03 -6.80 -14.45
N VAL A 274 21.81 -5.82 -13.97
CA VAL A 274 21.38 -4.41 -13.89
C VAL A 274 21.32 -3.74 -15.27
N HIS A 275 22.16 -4.14 -16.23
CA HIS A 275 22.09 -3.63 -17.60
C HIS A 275 20.93 -4.23 -18.40
N GLU A 276 20.60 -5.50 -18.19
CA GLU A 276 19.39 -6.13 -18.71
C GLU A 276 18.14 -5.44 -18.15
N GLN A 277 18.08 -5.25 -16.82
CA GLN A 277 17.02 -4.49 -16.16
C GLN A 277 16.91 -3.05 -16.71
N LYS A 278 18.01 -2.29 -16.73
CA LYS A 278 18.04 -0.94 -17.29
C LYS A 278 17.68 -0.90 -18.77
N THR A 279 18.06 -1.90 -19.54
CA THR A 279 17.67 -1.99 -20.96
C THR A 279 16.16 -2.14 -21.08
N ILE A 280 15.52 -2.96 -20.24
CA ILE A 280 14.06 -3.08 -20.17
C ILE A 280 13.42 -1.76 -19.70
N GLU A 281 13.93 -1.14 -18.64
CA GLU A 281 13.46 0.16 -18.12
C GLU A 281 13.57 1.27 -19.18
N LYS A 282 14.66 1.30 -19.94
CA LYS A 282 14.93 2.29 -21.00
C LYS A 282 14.15 2.01 -22.28
N ILE A 283 13.84 0.74 -22.58
CA ILE A 283 12.85 0.38 -23.61
C ILE A 283 11.47 0.87 -23.18
N ALA A 284 11.09 0.67 -21.92
CA ALA A 284 9.84 1.15 -21.37
C ALA A 284 9.78 2.69 -21.39
N GLU A 285 10.84 3.39 -20.98
CA GLU A 285 10.91 4.84 -20.96
C GLU A 285 10.96 5.45 -22.38
N MET A 286 11.63 4.82 -23.36
CA MET A 286 11.54 5.24 -24.76
C MET A 286 10.15 5.01 -25.37
N ARG A 287 9.42 3.96 -24.94
CA ARG A 287 8.02 3.72 -25.34
C ARG A 287 7.11 4.79 -24.71
N LYS A 288 7.23 5.03 -23.40
CA LYS A 288 6.57 6.10 -22.64
C LYS A 288 6.82 7.49 -23.23
N GLN A 289 8.07 7.87 -23.51
CA GLN A 289 8.41 9.16 -24.13
C GLN A 289 7.76 9.32 -25.50
N ARG A 290 7.58 8.25 -26.28
CA ARG A 290 6.82 8.31 -27.55
C ARG A 290 5.33 8.52 -27.31
N ALA A 291 4.74 7.92 -26.28
CA ALA A 291 3.36 8.20 -25.87
C ALA A 291 3.20 9.67 -25.42
N GLU A 292 4.10 10.16 -24.57
CA GLU A 292 4.10 11.54 -24.07
C GLU A 292 4.30 12.58 -25.18
N MET A 293 5.18 12.31 -26.17
CA MET A 293 5.40 13.20 -27.33
C MET A 293 4.28 13.16 -28.38
N SER A 294 3.50 12.07 -28.45
CA SER A 294 2.41 11.92 -29.44
C SER A 294 1.02 12.16 -28.88
N GLY A 295 0.85 12.12 -27.56
CA GLY A 295 -0.45 12.07 -26.88
C GLY A 295 -1.17 10.72 -27.00
N ASP A 296 -0.56 9.71 -27.64
CA ASP A 296 -1.19 8.41 -27.90
C ASP A 296 -0.80 7.38 -26.82
N GLU A 297 -1.75 7.11 -25.93
CA GLU A 297 -1.66 6.09 -24.88
C GLU A 297 -1.30 4.68 -25.40
N LYS A 298 -1.48 4.40 -26.70
CA LYS A 298 -1.11 3.13 -27.34
C LYS A 298 0.39 2.84 -27.32
N TYR A 299 1.25 3.85 -27.19
CA TYR A 299 2.70 3.66 -27.12
C TYR A 299 3.26 3.54 -25.69
N ASN A 300 2.42 3.71 -24.66
CA ASN A 300 2.80 3.35 -23.29
C ASN A 300 3.16 1.85 -23.27
N PRO A 301 4.27 1.40 -22.66
CA PRO A 301 4.58 -0.03 -22.56
C PRO A 301 3.67 -0.73 -21.55
N TYR A 302 3.53 -2.05 -21.68
CA TYR A 302 3.13 -2.90 -20.56
C TYR A 302 4.28 -2.94 -19.55
N GLU A 303 3.96 -3.13 -18.27
CA GLU A 303 4.99 -3.24 -17.24
C GLU A 303 5.52 -4.69 -17.19
N SER A 304 6.82 -4.88 -17.39
CA SER A 304 7.45 -6.20 -17.19
C SER A 304 7.74 -6.40 -15.69
N LEU A 305 6.93 -7.22 -15.00
CA LEU A 305 7.09 -7.46 -13.56
C LEU A 305 8.34 -8.28 -13.25
N PHE A 306 8.58 -9.37 -14.00
CA PHE A 306 9.78 -10.22 -13.86
C PHE A 306 9.92 -11.25 -14.99
N THR A 307 11.15 -11.77 -15.14
CA THR A 307 11.48 -12.93 -15.97
C THR A 307 11.41 -14.23 -15.16
N THR A 308 10.89 -15.29 -15.76
CA THR A 308 10.93 -16.67 -15.24
C THR A 308 12.36 -17.20 -15.08
N LYS A 309 12.57 -18.18 -14.19
CA LYS A 309 13.89 -18.80 -13.96
C LYS A 309 14.52 -19.44 -15.20
N SER A 310 13.73 -19.77 -16.23
CA SER A 310 14.25 -20.33 -17.49
C SER A 310 14.77 -19.28 -18.48
N GLY A 311 14.49 -17.99 -18.25
CA GLY A 311 14.80 -16.90 -19.19
C GLY A 311 13.97 -16.89 -20.47
N LYS A 312 12.99 -17.80 -20.62
CA LYS A 312 12.19 -17.97 -21.85
C LYS A 312 10.92 -17.10 -21.86
N TYR A 313 10.41 -16.75 -20.69
CA TYR A 313 9.11 -16.10 -20.50
C TYR A 313 9.20 -14.97 -19.47
N ILE A 314 8.37 -13.93 -19.65
CA ILE A 314 8.17 -12.86 -18.67
C ILE A 314 6.72 -12.84 -18.21
N MET A 315 6.49 -12.37 -16.98
CA MET A 315 5.18 -11.96 -16.50
C MET A 315 5.10 -10.44 -16.61
N ALA A 316 4.10 -9.96 -17.36
CA ALA A 316 3.84 -8.53 -17.55
C ALA A 316 2.47 -8.13 -16.99
N ARG A 317 2.29 -6.85 -16.67
CA ARG A 317 1.01 -6.22 -16.32
C ARG A 317 0.57 -5.28 -17.43
N LEU A 318 -0.65 -5.48 -17.94
CA LEU A 318 -1.27 -4.60 -18.94
C LEU A 318 -1.84 -3.37 -18.23
N LEU A 319 -1.65 -2.17 -18.80
CA LEU A 319 -1.87 -0.91 -18.07
C LEU A 319 -3.09 -0.09 -18.52
N ASN A 320 -3.54 -0.25 -19.77
CA ASN A 320 -4.59 0.59 -20.36
C ASN A 320 -5.33 -0.12 -21.52
N MET A 321 -6.42 0.48 -22.01
CA MET A 321 -7.29 -0.12 -23.02
C MET A 321 -6.57 -0.58 -24.31
N PRO A 322 -5.62 0.17 -24.90
CA PRO A 322 -4.89 -0.29 -26.09
C PRO A 322 -4.16 -1.62 -25.89
N HIS A 323 -3.56 -1.86 -24.71
CA HIS A 323 -2.96 -3.17 -24.40
C HIS A 323 -4.00 -4.28 -24.30
N LEU A 324 -5.13 -4.04 -23.63
CA LEU A 324 -6.19 -5.03 -23.51
C LEU A 324 -6.74 -5.42 -24.89
N GLN A 325 -6.82 -4.44 -25.81
CA GLN A 325 -7.25 -4.64 -27.20
C GLN A 325 -6.22 -5.39 -28.02
N GLU A 326 -4.95 -4.97 -28.03
CA GLU A 326 -3.87 -5.69 -28.75
C GLU A 326 -3.69 -7.13 -28.23
N GLU A 327 -3.82 -7.34 -26.92
CA GLU A 327 -3.80 -8.66 -26.32
C GLU A 327 -5.01 -9.50 -26.74
N SER A 328 -6.22 -8.92 -26.76
CA SER A 328 -7.45 -9.62 -27.18
C SER A 328 -7.44 -9.98 -28.67
N ASP A 329 -6.96 -9.07 -29.52
CA ASP A 329 -6.83 -9.28 -30.96
C ASP A 329 -5.81 -10.39 -31.26
N PHE A 330 -4.68 -10.44 -30.52
CA PHE A 330 -3.69 -11.51 -30.66
C PHE A 330 -4.19 -12.84 -30.10
N MET A 331 -4.79 -12.82 -28.90
CA MET A 331 -5.21 -14.02 -28.16
C MET A 331 -6.58 -14.54 -28.61
N ASN A 332 -7.29 -13.87 -29.50
CA ASN A 332 -8.61 -14.28 -30.01
C ASN A 332 -9.60 -14.62 -28.87
N HIS A 333 -9.58 -13.84 -27.78
CA HIS A 333 -10.58 -13.89 -26.69
C HIS A 333 -10.64 -12.53 -25.98
N CYS A 334 -11.66 -12.29 -25.16
CA CYS A 334 -11.80 -11.03 -24.45
C CYS A 334 -10.84 -10.94 -23.25
N VAL A 335 -9.89 -10.00 -23.28
CA VAL A 335 -8.96 -9.70 -22.17
C VAL A 335 -9.43 -8.44 -21.43
N GLY A 336 -10.70 -8.40 -21.03
CA GLY A 336 -11.28 -7.29 -20.26
C GLY A 336 -11.43 -5.97 -21.04
N THR A 337 -11.69 -5.99 -22.34
CA THR A 337 -11.74 -4.82 -23.25
C THR A 337 -12.95 -3.88 -23.10
N SER A 338 -13.42 -3.63 -21.87
CA SER A 338 -14.53 -2.71 -21.58
C SER A 338 -14.13 -1.61 -20.58
N ASP A 339 -14.76 -0.43 -20.67
CA ASP A 339 -14.43 0.73 -19.82
C ASP A 339 -14.59 0.46 -18.32
N SER A 340 -15.45 -0.51 -17.98
CA SER A 340 -15.62 -1.05 -16.63
C SER A 340 -14.31 -1.64 -16.09
N TYR A 341 -13.59 -2.44 -16.89
CA TYR A 341 -12.31 -3.04 -16.51
C TYR A 341 -11.20 -2.01 -16.37
N VAL A 342 -11.08 -1.06 -17.30
CA VAL A 342 -10.12 0.06 -17.17
C VAL A 342 -10.40 0.85 -15.88
N SER A 343 -11.66 1.01 -15.51
CA SER A 343 -12.07 1.65 -14.26
C SER A 343 -11.73 0.80 -13.02
N LYS A 344 -11.93 -0.54 -13.05
CA LYS A 344 -11.49 -1.48 -11.99
C LYS A 344 -9.97 -1.41 -11.79
N MET A 345 -9.20 -1.44 -12.89
CA MET A 345 -7.74 -1.36 -12.88
C MET A 345 -7.25 -0.02 -12.32
N ARG A 346 -7.85 1.11 -12.73
CA ARG A 346 -7.55 2.44 -12.19
C ARG A 346 -7.90 2.59 -10.69
N ARG A 347 -8.85 1.81 -10.16
CA ARG A 347 -9.14 1.69 -8.72
C ARG A 347 -8.29 0.63 -8.01
N GLY A 348 -7.43 -0.11 -8.74
CA GLY A 348 -6.59 -1.17 -8.21
C GLY A 348 -7.34 -2.45 -7.81
N GLU A 349 -8.58 -2.63 -8.24
CA GLU A 349 -9.45 -3.76 -7.84
C GLU A 349 -9.08 -5.06 -8.55
N VAL A 350 -8.61 -4.94 -9.80
CA VAL A 350 -8.21 -6.02 -10.69
C VAL A 350 -6.90 -5.63 -11.37
N GLU A 351 -5.98 -6.59 -11.51
CA GLU A 351 -4.84 -6.49 -12.42
C GLU A 351 -4.99 -7.51 -13.55
N ILE A 352 -4.76 -7.05 -14.79
CA ILE A 352 -4.69 -7.92 -15.96
C ILE A 352 -3.23 -8.18 -16.28
N LEU A 353 -2.83 -9.45 -16.25
CA LEU A 353 -1.46 -9.89 -16.43
C LEU A 353 -1.32 -10.73 -17.71
N SER A 354 -0.11 -10.73 -18.25
CA SER A 354 0.25 -11.40 -19.50
C SER A 354 1.50 -12.23 -19.28
N PHE A 355 1.35 -13.55 -19.31
CA PHE A 355 2.45 -14.49 -19.41
C PHE A 355 2.84 -14.64 -20.89
N ARG A 356 4.01 -14.09 -21.24
CA ARG A 356 4.45 -13.92 -22.63
C ARG A 356 5.89 -14.36 -22.84
N HIS A 357 6.26 -14.59 -24.09
CA HIS A 357 7.66 -14.86 -24.45
C HIS A 357 8.57 -13.70 -24.03
N ALA A 358 9.75 -14.03 -23.51
CA ALA A 358 10.78 -13.03 -23.23
C ALA A 358 11.25 -12.39 -24.54
N PRO A 359 11.17 -11.05 -24.68
CA PRO A 359 11.41 -10.37 -25.95
C PRO A 359 12.88 -10.49 -26.36
N LYS A 360 13.12 -10.78 -27.65
CA LYS A 360 14.48 -10.89 -28.21
C LYS A 360 14.74 -9.74 -29.16
N ILE A 361 15.98 -9.26 -29.19
CA ILE A 361 16.45 -8.35 -30.25
C ILE A 361 16.97 -9.22 -31.38
N ASN A 362 16.41 -9.10 -32.58
CA ASN A 362 17.00 -9.69 -33.78
C ASN A 362 18.29 -8.91 -34.10
N PRO A 363 19.48 -9.54 -34.06
CA PRO A 363 20.75 -8.82 -34.18
C PRO A 363 20.99 -8.24 -35.59
N ALA A 364 20.35 -8.81 -36.62
CA ALA A 364 20.51 -8.37 -38.01
C ALA A 364 19.55 -7.21 -38.39
N THR A 365 18.37 -7.13 -37.77
CA THR A 365 17.39 -6.07 -38.05
C THR A 365 17.34 -4.97 -36.98
N GLN A 366 17.93 -5.21 -35.81
CA GLN A 366 17.82 -4.37 -34.60
C GLN A 366 16.35 -4.09 -34.20
N LYS A 367 15.44 -5.00 -34.56
CA LYS A 367 14.03 -4.97 -34.20
C LYS A 367 13.71 -6.06 -33.18
N PHE A 368 12.64 -5.86 -32.42
CA PHE A 368 12.10 -6.88 -31.53
C PHE A 368 11.58 -8.07 -32.34
N GLU A 369 11.92 -9.28 -31.91
CA GLU A 369 11.32 -10.52 -32.37
C GLU A 369 10.61 -11.23 -31.22
N VAL A 370 9.35 -11.58 -31.47
CA VAL A 370 8.51 -12.45 -30.63
C VAL A 370 8.25 -11.89 -29.22
N ASP A 371 7.84 -10.62 -29.16
CA ASP A 371 6.92 -10.15 -28.11
C ASP A 371 5.54 -10.76 -28.42
N LYS A 372 5.20 -11.88 -27.77
CA LYS A 372 3.95 -12.63 -28.01
C LYS A 372 3.38 -13.21 -26.70
N PRO A 373 2.12 -12.94 -26.35
CA PRO A 373 1.46 -13.55 -25.20
C PRO A 373 1.16 -15.04 -25.44
N ILE A 374 0.96 -15.75 -24.34
CA ILE A 374 0.74 -17.20 -24.30
C ILE A 374 -0.47 -17.51 -23.40
N ILE A 375 -0.52 -16.87 -22.23
CA ILE A 375 -1.64 -16.92 -21.28
C ILE A 375 -1.90 -15.52 -20.74
N THR A 376 -3.18 -15.12 -20.65
CA THR A 376 -3.61 -13.95 -19.88
C THR A 376 -4.16 -14.41 -18.53
N VAL A 377 -3.98 -13.59 -17.49
CA VAL A 377 -4.39 -13.89 -16.11
C VAL A 377 -5.13 -12.68 -15.54
N GLU A 378 -6.39 -12.84 -15.15
CA GLU A 378 -7.15 -11.84 -14.39
C GLU A 378 -6.97 -12.09 -12.89
N TYR A 379 -6.29 -11.17 -12.20
CA TYR A 379 -6.11 -11.21 -10.75
C TYR A 379 -7.02 -10.18 -10.07
N ASN A 380 -8.05 -10.66 -9.36
CA ASN A 380 -8.89 -9.83 -8.51
C ASN A 380 -8.25 -9.67 -7.13
N ARG A 381 -7.87 -8.43 -6.80
CA ARG A 381 -7.21 -8.07 -5.54
C ARG A 381 -8.18 -8.01 -4.36
N GLN A 382 -9.45 -7.70 -4.58
CA GLN A 382 -10.46 -7.69 -3.52
C GLN A 382 -10.75 -9.11 -3.02
N THR A 383 -10.79 -10.09 -3.92
CA THR A 383 -11.08 -11.50 -3.60
C THR A 383 -9.82 -12.34 -3.40
N ASN A 384 -8.61 -11.77 -3.57
CA ASN A 384 -7.32 -12.47 -3.60
C ASN A 384 -7.35 -13.75 -4.45
N THR A 385 -7.93 -13.64 -5.64
CA THR A 385 -8.28 -14.77 -6.53
C THR A 385 -7.82 -14.51 -7.96
N ILE A 386 -7.27 -15.53 -8.62
CA ILE A 386 -7.17 -15.54 -10.08
C ILE A 386 -8.53 -15.99 -10.63
N GLU A 387 -9.26 -15.06 -11.24
CA GLU A 387 -10.65 -15.28 -11.69
C GLU A 387 -10.69 -15.85 -13.11
N GLN A 388 -9.72 -15.48 -13.97
CA GLN A 388 -9.54 -16.05 -15.32
C GLN A 388 -8.07 -16.38 -15.59
N MET A 389 -7.82 -17.46 -16.33
CA MET A 389 -6.49 -17.85 -16.82
C MET A 389 -6.62 -18.58 -18.18
N LYS A 390 -6.56 -17.81 -19.28
CA LYS A 390 -6.85 -18.30 -20.64
C LYS A 390 -5.63 -18.30 -21.54
N LYS A 391 -5.53 -19.33 -22.39
CA LYS A 391 -4.71 -19.36 -23.60
C LYS A 391 -5.49 -18.74 -24.77
N ASN A 392 -4.79 -18.54 -25.89
CA ASN A 392 -5.40 -18.11 -27.15
C ASN A 392 -6.67 -18.93 -27.50
N GLY A 393 -7.78 -18.25 -27.79
CA GLY A 393 -9.06 -18.86 -28.16
C GLY A 393 -9.86 -19.43 -26.97
N ASP A 394 -9.78 -18.79 -25.79
CA ASP A 394 -10.40 -19.23 -24.54
C ASP A 394 -9.98 -20.64 -24.06
N GLU A 395 -8.86 -21.17 -24.57
CA GLU A 395 -8.37 -22.48 -24.17
C GLU A 395 -7.84 -22.50 -22.74
N TYR A 396 -8.12 -23.60 -22.02
CA TYR A 396 -7.69 -23.81 -20.64
C TYR A 396 -6.28 -24.41 -20.59
N LEU A 397 -5.48 -24.03 -19.59
CA LEU A 397 -4.15 -24.60 -19.31
C LEU A 397 -4.24 -26.12 -19.11
N LYS A 398 -3.27 -26.87 -19.66
CA LYS A 398 -3.17 -28.34 -19.61
C LYS A 398 -1.80 -28.74 -19.06
N LYS A 399 -1.72 -29.90 -18.38
CA LYS A 399 -0.48 -30.43 -17.78
C LYS A 399 0.63 -30.75 -18.82
N ASP A 400 0.27 -30.88 -20.09
CA ASP A 400 1.15 -31.17 -21.23
C ASP A 400 1.56 -29.92 -22.03
N ASP A 401 1.06 -28.72 -21.70
CA ASP A 401 1.53 -27.48 -22.33
C ASP A 401 3.04 -27.28 -22.04
N PRO A 402 3.89 -26.97 -23.05
CA PRO A 402 5.36 -26.99 -22.91
C PRO A 402 5.95 -25.90 -21.99
N TYR A 403 5.10 -25.00 -21.49
CA TYR A 403 5.38 -23.93 -20.54
C TYR A 403 4.62 -24.11 -19.20
N PHE A 404 3.95 -25.24 -18.97
CA PHE A 404 3.17 -25.49 -17.75
C PHE A 404 3.99 -25.24 -16.48
N ASN A 405 5.20 -25.79 -16.39
CA ASN A 405 6.09 -25.58 -15.26
C ASN A 405 6.53 -24.11 -15.13
N ASP A 406 6.82 -23.43 -16.24
CA ASP A 406 7.21 -22.02 -16.25
C ASP A 406 6.08 -21.08 -15.79
N ILE A 407 4.81 -21.36 -16.11
CA ILE A 407 3.69 -20.55 -15.59
C ILE A 407 3.38 -20.84 -14.12
N ILE A 408 3.48 -22.10 -13.65
CA ILE A 408 3.33 -22.38 -12.20
C ILE A 408 4.46 -21.72 -11.39
N GLU A 409 5.68 -21.70 -11.93
CA GLU A 409 6.83 -20.97 -11.37
C GLU A 409 6.57 -19.45 -11.37
N ALA A 410 6.07 -18.89 -12.47
CA ALA A 410 5.71 -17.48 -12.56
C ALA A 410 4.60 -17.08 -11.58
N LEU A 411 3.56 -17.92 -11.40
CA LEU A 411 2.51 -17.68 -10.41
C LEU A 411 3.06 -17.71 -8.98
N LYS A 412 3.95 -18.66 -8.65
CA LYS A 412 4.66 -18.66 -7.37
C LYS A 412 5.48 -17.38 -7.15
N GLN A 413 6.22 -16.93 -8.16
CA GLN A 413 7.01 -15.71 -8.09
C GLN A 413 6.13 -14.45 -7.98
N LEU A 414 4.98 -14.42 -8.67
CA LEU A 414 4.02 -13.31 -8.62
C LEU A 414 3.55 -13.02 -7.19
N ARG A 415 3.29 -14.07 -6.37
CA ARG A 415 2.95 -13.94 -4.94
C ARG A 415 4.01 -13.21 -4.10
N THR A 416 5.25 -13.12 -4.56
CA THR A 416 6.35 -12.39 -3.89
C THR A 416 6.54 -10.95 -4.39
N THR A 417 5.79 -10.52 -5.39
CA THR A 417 5.86 -9.15 -5.94
C THR A 417 4.87 -8.22 -5.25
N ALA A 418 5.22 -6.93 -5.18
CA ALA A 418 4.35 -5.87 -4.66
C ALA A 418 3.59 -5.12 -5.76
N THR A 419 2.41 -4.61 -5.44
CA THR A 419 1.62 -3.66 -6.24
C THR A 419 2.15 -2.23 -6.07
N ASP A 420 1.57 -1.26 -6.79
CA ASP A 420 1.94 0.17 -6.67
C ASP A 420 1.72 0.73 -5.26
N THR A 421 0.85 0.12 -4.47
CA THR A 421 0.59 0.47 -3.06
C THR A 421 1.52 -0.24 -2.08
N GLY A 422 2.46 -1.07 -2.55
CA GLY A 422 3.40 -1.84 -1.73
C GLY A 422 2.84 -3.14 -1.17
N GLU A 423 1.61 -3.51 -1.51
CA GLU A 423 0.96 -4.75 -1.05
C GLU A 423 1.45 -5.96 -1.85
N LEU A 424 1.71 -7.10 -1.21
CA LEU A 424 2.05 -8.33 -1.92
C LEU A 424 0.84 -8.88 -2.69
N ARG A 425 1.07 -9.39 -3.91
CA ARG A 425 0.06 -10.07 -4.74
C ARG A 425 -0.27 -11.48 -4.23
N ASN A 426 -0.64 -11.61 -2.95
CA ASN A 426 -0.87 -12.89 -2.28
C ASN A 426 -2.26 -13.48 -2.60
N PHE A 427 -2.49 -13.84 -3.87
CA PHE A 427 -3.65 -14.66 -4.21
C PHE A 427 -3.59 -16.02 -3.51
N THR A 428 -4.76 -16.51 -3.12
CA THR A 428 -4.94 -17.71 -2.29
C THR A 428 -5.54 -18.88 -3.05
N LYS A 429 -6.17 -18.62 -4.20
CA LYS A 429 -6.84 -19.62 -5.05
C LYS A 429 -6.91 -19.17 -6.51
N ILE A 430 -7.16 -20.13 -7.38
CA ILE A 430 -7.56 -19.93 -8.79
C ILE A 430 -9.02 -20.39 -8.91
N SER A 431 -9.82 -19.75 -9.76
CA SER A 431 -11.17 -20.23 -10.09
C SER A 431 -11.12 -21.66 -10.65
N SER A 432 -11.96 -22.54 -10.12
CA SER A 432 -11.97 -23.97 -10.46
C SER A 432 -12.26 -24.26 -11.94
N SER A 433 -12.92 -23.34 -12.65
CA SER A 433 -13.13 -23.40 -14.10
C SER A 433 -11.81 -23.41 -14.86
N GLU A 434 -10.88 -22.55 -14.46
CA GLU A 434 -9.64 -22.28 -15.20
C GLU A 434 -8.66 -23.45 -15.16
N LEU A 435 -8.85 -24.34 -14.19
CA LEU A 435 -8.08 -25.56 -13.99
C LEU A 435 -8.86 -26.82 -14.38
N GLN A 436 -9.96 -26.73 -15.15
CA GLN A 436 -10.81 -27.89 -15.45
C GLN A 436 -10.05 -29.02 -16.16
N ASN A 437 -9.18 -28.69 -17.13
CA ASN A 437 -8.35 -29.64 -17.89
C ASN A 437 -7.18 -30.27 -17.08
N ILE A 438 -7.01 -29.87 -15.82
CA ILE A 438 -5.94 -30.36 -14.96
C ILE A 438 -6.53 -31.40 -14.01
N GLU A 439 -6.44 -32.67 -14.38
CA GLU A 439 -6.81 -33.76 -13.48
C GLU A 439 -5.85 -33.85 -12.29
N VAL A 440 -6.39 -34.16 -11.11
CA VAL A 440 -5.66 -34.41 -9.86
C VAL A 440 -6.33 -35.62 -9.23
N LYS A 441 -5.55 -36.62 -8.80
CA LYS A 441 -6.11 -37.86 -8.24
C LYS A 441 -6.98 -37.57 -7.02
N ASP A 442 -8.01 -38.40 -6.82
CA ASP A 442 -8.76 -38.39 -5.57
C ASP A 442 -7.82 -38.52 -4.36
N TYR A 443 -8.12 -37.77 -3.30
CA TYR A 443 -7.29 -37.65 -2.10
C TYR A 443 -5.84 -37.16 -2.35
N HIS A 444 -5.61 -36.44 -3.46
CA HIS A 444 -4.34 -35.73 -3.74
C HIS A 444 -4.55 -34.21 -3.91
N ILE A 445 -3.44 -33.48 -3.79
CA ILE A 445 -3.33 -32.03 -3.88
C ILE A 445 -2.27 -31.70 -4.92
N LEU A 446 -2.62 -30.89 -5.93
CA LEU A 446 -1.64 -30.30 -6.84
C LEU A 446 -1.14 -28.98 -6.24
N THR A 447 0.16 -28.93 -6.01
CA THR A 447 0.88 -27.80 -5.42
C THR A 447 1.91 -27.22 -6.39
N GLU A 448 2.45 -26.06 -6.06
CA GLU A 448 3.62 -25.46 -6.71
C GLU A 448 4.90 -26.34 -6.71
N GLN A 449 4.90 -27.46 -5.98
CA GLN A 449 6.00 -28.45 -5.95
C GLN A 449 5.66 -29.75 -6.69
N GLY A 450 4.41 -29.93 -7.15
CA GLY A 450 3.91 -31.15 -7.76
C GLY A 450 2.65 -31.70 -7.08
N GLU A 451 2.25 -32.92 -7.46
CA GLU A 451 1.05 -33.59 -6.94
C GLU A 451 1.41 -34.54 -5.80
N VAL A 452 0.78 -34.37 -4.63
CA VAL A 452 1.08 -35.06 -3.37
C VAL A 452 -0.20 -35.63 -2.73
N SER A 453 -0.10 -36.72 -1.97
CA SER A 453 -1.23 -37.25 -1.19
C SER A 453 -1.65 -36.26 -0.10
N PHE A 454 -2.94 -36.18 0.22
CA PHE A 454 -3.39 -35.36 1.35
C PHE A 454 -2.83 -35.85 2.71
N HIS A 455 -2.46 -37.14 2.83
CA HIS A 455 -1.81 -37.66 4.03
C HIS A 455 -0.39 -37.08 4.20
N ASP A 456 0.38 -36.97 3.11
CA ASP A 456 1.79 -36.55 3.13
C ASP A 456 1.97 -35.02 3.12
N PHE A 457 0.96 -34.26 2.70
CA PHE A 457 0.99 -32.80 2.65
C PHE A 457 0.98 -32.16 4.05
N ASP A 458 1.96 -31.31 4.38
CA ASP A 458 1.89 -30.47 5.59
C ASP A 458 1.09 -29.18 5.32
N LEU A 459 0.17 -28.87 6.23
CA LEU A 459 -0.66 -27.67 6.21
C LEU A 459 0.01 -26.44 6.84
N ASN A 460 1.19 -26.62 7.44
CA ASN A 460 1.97 -25.53 8.06
C ASN A 460 2.97 -24.90 7.09
N ASP A 461 3.28 -25.58 5.97
CA ASP A 461 4.05 -25.02 4.88
C ASP A 461 3.21 -24.00 4.09
N ASN A 462 3.78 -22.82 3.77
CA ASN A 462 3.15 -21.77 2.94
C ASN A 462 3.18 -22.12 1.43
N ILE A 463 2.84 -23.37 1.11
CA ILE A 463 2.80 -23.92 -0.24
C ILE A 463 1.50 -23.50 -0.93
N PHE A 464 1.61 -22.97 -2.15
CA PHE A 464 0.44 -22.68 -2.96
C PHE A 464 -0.25 -23.97 -3.42
N ILE A 465 -1.52 -24.14 -3.03
CA ILE A 465 -2.42 -25.18 -3.56
C ILE A 465 -3.06 -24.64 -4.84
N LEU A 466 -2.81 -25.32 -5.97
CA LEU A 466 -3.43 -24.96 -7.25
C LEU A 466 -4.83 -25.58 -7.34
N LYS A 467 -4.92 -26.89 -7.08
CA LYS A 467 -6.16 -27.67 -7.21
C LYS A 467 -6.11 -28.91 -6.33
N THR A 468 -7.23 -29.30 -5.75
CA THR A 468 -7.40 -30.59 -5.07
C THR A 468 -8.13 -31.58 -5.98
N GLY A 469 -7.83 -32.87 -5.85
CA GLY A 469 -8.70 -33.92 -6.36
C GLY A 469 -9.97 -34.04 -5.52
N LYS A 470 -10.80 -35.06 -5.79
CA LYS A 470 -12.00 -35.31 -4.98
C LYS A 470 -11.59 -35.74 -3.56
N MET A 471 -12.21 -35.15 -2.55
CA MET A 471 -12.00 -35.50 -1.14
C MET A 471 -13.33 -35.50 -0.41
N GLU A 472 -13.98 -36.66 -0.35
CA GLU A 472 -15.24 -36.84 0.36
C GLU A 472 -14.98 -37.30 1.80
N ILE A 473 -15.87 -36.92 2.73
CA ILE A 473 -15.86 -37.43 4.11
C ILE A 473 -17.08 -38.31 4.27
N MET A 474 -16.83 -39.60 4.52
CA MET A 474 -17.84 -40.62 4.77
C MET A 474 -17.84 -41.00 6.25
N PRO A 475 -18.89 -41.67 6.77
CA PRO A 475 -18.90 -42.15 8.16
C PRO A 475 -17.76 -43.12 8.53
N SER A 476 -17.06 -43.66 7.53
CA SER A 476 -15.86 -44.50 7.68
C SER A 476 -14.52 -43.75 7.64
N THR A 477 -14.53 -42.45 7.31
CA THR A 477 -13.31 -41.61 7.32
C THR A 477 -12.89 -41.35 8.77
N SER A 478 -11.60 -41.49 9.10
CA SER A 478 -11.13 -41.19 10.45
C SER A 478 -11.40 -39.72 10.81
N LYS A 479 -11.54 -39.41 12.11
CA LYS A 479 -11.84 -38.04 12.54
C LYS A 479 -10.62 -37.13 12.30
N GLU A 480 -9.43 -37.71 12.36
CA GLU A 480 -8.13 -37.11 12.09
C GLU A 480 -7.99 -36.73 10.60
N ASP A 481 -8.31 -37.66 9.68
CA ASP A 481 -8.34 -37.38 8.24
C ASP A 481 -9.42 -36.36 7.89
N ALA A 482 -10.59 -36.45 8.53
CA ALA A 482 -11.67 -35.50 8.35
C ALA A 482 -11.26 -34.08 8.76
N VAL A 483 -10.62 -33.88 9.92
CA VAL A 483 -10.03 -32.58 10.32
C VAL A 483 -9.07 -32.07 9.24
N LYS A 484 -8.19 -32.93 8.71
CA LYS A 484 -7.21 -32.54 7.69
C LYS A 484 -7.89 -32.12 6.37
N ILE A 485 -8.82 -32.93 5.88
CA ILE A 485 -9.61 -32.65 4.66
C ILE A 485 -10.47 -31.38 4.82
N ILE A 486 -11.08 -31.16 5.98
CA ILE A 486 -11.85 -29.94 6.29
C ILE A 486 -10.96 -28.70 6.23
N ARG A 487 -9.76 -28.76 6.83
CA ARG A 487 -8.79 -27.64 6.80
C ARG A 487 -8.26 -27.37 5.39
N ILE A 488 -7.96 -28.42 4.60
CA ILE A 488 -7.55 -28.31 3.19
C ILE A 488 -8.66 -27.68 2.31
N ILE A 489 -9.88 -28.22 2.36
CA ILE A 489 -10.93 -27.94 1.37
C ILE A 489 -11.78 -26.72 1.74
N LYS A 490 -11.88 -26.37 3.04
CA LYS A 490 -12.74 -25.27 3.52
C LYS A 490 -12.02 -24.24 4.40
N GLY A 491 -10.75 -24.46 4.77
CA GLY A 491 -10.02 -23.55 5.67
C GLY A 491 -10.53 -23.52 7.11
N ILE A 492 -11.36 -24.49 7.51
CA ILE A 492 -12.01 -24.52 8.83
C ILE A 492 -11.12 -25.26 9.82
N GLU A 493 -10.81 -24.64 10.95
CA GLU A 493 -10.11 -25.29 12.06
C GLU A 493 -11.08 -25.95 13.04
N CYS A 494 -10.80 -27.21 13.38
CA CYS A 494 -11.59 -28.07 14.25
C CYS A 494 -10.71 -29.20 14.82
N GLN A 495 -11.21 -29.88 15.86
CA GLN A 495 -10.58 -31.06 16.48
C GLN A 495 -11.41 -32.33 16.22
N PRO A 496 -10.82 -33.55 16.32
CA PRO A 496 -11.51 -34.80 16.02
C PRO A 496 -12.84 -35.01 16.78
N ASN A 497 -12.90 -34.57 18.04
CA ASN A 497 -14.09 -34.64 18.90
C ASN A 497 -15.19 -33.60 18.57
N GLN A 498 -14.92 -32.64 17.67
CA GLN A 498 -15.89 -31.62 17.26
C GLN A 498 -16.67 -32.00 15.98
N ILE A 499 -16.38 -33.15 15.38
CA ILE A 499 -16.99 -33.63 14.14
C ILE A 499 -17.97 -34.78 14.46
N ALA A 500 -19.25 -34.62 14.14
CA ALA A 500 -20.27 -35.66 14.24
C ALA A 500 -20.72 -36.17 12.86
N TYR A 501 -20.85 -37.49 12.69
CA TYR A 501 -21.33 -38.13 11.46
C TYR A 501 -22.79 -38.59 11.54
N ASN A 502 -23.36 -38.64 12.74
CA ASN A 502 -24.75 -39.01 13.00
C ASN A 502 -25.24 -38.35 14.29
N GLN A 503 -26.55 -38.42 14.55
CA GLN A 503 -27.20 -37.72 15.65
C GLN A 503 -26.71 -38.16 17.05
N ASN A 504 -26.20 -39.39 17.19
CA ASN A 504 -25.69 -39.94 18.45
C ASN A 504 -24.26 -39.47 18.78
N GLU A 505 -23.54 -38.89 17.81
CA GLU A 505 -22.22 -38.28 17.99
C GLU A 505 -22.29 -36.78 18.33
N ILE A 506 -23.49 -36.19 18.35
CA ILE A 506 -23.67 -34.76 18.64
C ILE A 506 -23.52 -34.53 20.15
N THR A 507 -22.63 -33.61 20.50
CA THR A 507 -22.37 -33.13 21.87
C THR A 507 -22.39 -31.61 21.90
N GLU A 508 -22.32 -31.01 23.10
CA GLU A 508 -22.13 -29.56 23.26
C GLU A 508 -20.87 -29.01 22.56
N ASN A 509 -19.88 -29.87 22.26
CA ASN A 509 -18.63 -29.51 21.60
C ASN A 509 -18.65 -29.71 20.07
N THR A 510 -19.78 -30.16 19.50
CA THR A 510 -19.89 -30.46 18.06
C THR A 510 -19.97 -29.17 17.23
N LYS A 511 -18.85 -28.82 16.60
CA LYS A 511 -18.72 -27.69 15.67
C LYS A 511 -19.19 -28.03 14.26
N ILE A 512 -19.00 -29.28 13.83
CA ILE A 512 -19.22 -29.72 12.45
C ILE A 512 -20.06 -30.99 12.44
N TYR A 513 -21.13 -30.99 11.63
CA TYR A 513 -21.94 -32.16 11.34
C TYR A 513 -21.83 -32.52 9.86
N ILE A 514 -21.57 -33.80 9.55
CA ILE A 514 -21.49 -34.34 8.18
C ILE A 514 -22.34 -35.61 8.10
N GLY A 515 -23.55 -35.53 7.55
CA GLY A 515 -24.45 -36.68 7.47
C GLY A 515 -25.90 -36.34 7.14
N ARG A 516 -26.81 -37.29 7.40
CA ARG A 516 -28.23 -37.17 7.07
C ARG A 516 -28.95 -36.16 7.98
N LEU A 517 -29.56 -35.15 7.36
CA LEU A 517 -30.33 -34.11 8.05
C LEU A 517 -31.52 -34.67 8.84
N SER A 518 -31.77 -34.09 10.01
CA SER A 518 -32.98 -34.23 10.83
C SER A 518 -33.48 -32.85 11.28
N LYS A 519 -34.69 -32.80 11.85
CA LYS A 519 -35.25 -31.58 12.45
C LYS A 519 -34.33 -31.00 13.53
N GLU A 520 -33.79 -31.84 14.40
CA GLU A 520 -32.92 -31.43 15.50
C GLU A 520 -31.60 -30.85 14.96
N ILE A 521 -31.02 -31.47 13.92
CA ILE A 521 -29.81 -30.98 13.25
C ILE A 521 -30.06 -29.63 12.59
N ILE A 522 -31.17 -29.48 11.85
CA ILE A 522 -31.55 -28.20 11.21
C ILE A 522 -31.82 -27.09 12.24
N GLN A 523 -32.41 -27.42 13.39
CA GLN A 523 -32.70 -26.47 14.46
C GLN A 523 -31.53 -26.27 15.45
N SER A 524 -30.44 -27.04 15.33
CA SER A 524 -29.25 -26.91 16.18
C SER A 524 -28.42 -25.65 15.91
N GLY A 525 -27.63 -25.25 16.91
CA GLY A 525 -26.61 -24.19 16.80
C GLY A 525 -25.27 -24.63 16.22
N ILE A 526 -25.16 -25.82 15.61
CA ILE A 526 -23.90 -26.34 15.03
C ILE A 526 -23.44 -25.39 13.91
N GLU A 527 -22.21 -24.88 14.01
CA GLU A 527 -21.65 -23.85 13.11
C GLU A 527 -21.65 -24.28 11.64
N HIS A 528 -21.34 -25.55 11.37
CA HIS A 528 -21.16 -26.07 10.02
C HIS A 528 -21.90 -27.40 9.84
N ILE A 529 -22.93 -27.41 9.00
CA ILE A 529 -23.75 -28.59 8.71
C ILE A 529 -23.61 -28.94 7.23
N TYR A 530 -23.37 -30.21 6.95
CA TYR A 530 -23.15 -30.77 5.62
C TYR A 530 -24.04 -32.01 5.44
N ALA A 531 -24.93 -32.00 4.45
CA ALA A 531 -25.67 -33.20 4.02
C ALA A 531 -24.74 -34.25 3.37
N SER A 532 -23.70 -33.75 2.70
CA SER A 532 -22.53 -34.46 2.20
C SER A 532 -21.35 -33.48 2.19
N PHE A 533 -20.10 -33.96 2.22
CA PHE A 533 -18.91 -33.12 2.19
C PHE A 533 -18.06 -33.48 0.96
N PRO A 534 -17.49 -32.50 0.21
CA PRO A 534 -17.40 -31.07 0.49
C PRO A 534 -18.56 -30.23 -0.06
N GLU A 535 -19.53 -30.88 -0.72
CA GLU A 535 -20.76 -30.25 -1.21
C GLU A 535 -21.75 -30.02 -0.07
N GLY A 536 -23.07 -30.19 -0.27
CA GLY A 536 -24.09 -30.34 0.77
C GLY A 536 -24.16 -29.32 1.92
N LYS A 537 -23.45 -28.19 1.87
CA LYS A 537 -23.37 -27.24 2.99
C LYS A 537 -24.72 -26.55 3.18
N ILE A 538 -25.27 -26.69 4.37
CA ILE A 538 -26.51 -26.03 4.77
C ILE A 538 -26.17 -24.60 5.20
N GLU A 539 -26.62 -23.61 4.43
CA GLU A 539 -26.46 -22.20 4.77
C GLU A 539 -27.71 -21.73 5.55
N LYS A 540 -27.48 -21.24 6.77
CA LYS A 540 -28.50 -20.59 7.60
C LYS A 540 -28.25 -19.08 7.59
N GLY A 541 -29.30 -18.28 7.71
CA GLY A 541 -29.20 -16.83 7.79
C GLY A 541 -30.39 -16.21 8.52
N ILE A 542 -30.24 -14.99 9.05
CA ILE A 542 -31.32 -14.27 9.73
C ILE A 542 -31.74 -13.09 8.85
N LEU A 543 -32.98 -13.14 8.33
CA LEU A 543 -33.55 -12.05 7.54
C LEU A 543 -34.59 -11.29 8.36
N GLU A 544 -34.44 -9.97 8.43
CA GLU A 544 -35.47 -9.07 8.94
C GLU A 544 -36.40 -8.61 7.80
N ILE A 545 -37.67 -9.00 7.90
CA ILE A 545 -38.80 -8.65 7.00
C ILE A 545 -39.76 -7.67 7.67
N GLY A 546 -40.77 -7.18 6.96
CA GLY A 546 -41.78 -6.26 7.48
C GLY A 546 -41.31 -4.81 7.60
N GLY A 547 -42.19 -3.95 8.11
CA GLY A 547 -41.92 -2.52 8.32
C GLY A 547 -41.83 -1.66 7.06
N LYS A 548 -42.11 -2.20 5.87
CA LYS A 548 -42.05 -1.48 4.58
C LYS A 548 -43.26 -1.81 3.70
N THR A 549 -43.77 -0.80 3.02
CA THR A 549 -44.80 -0.94 1.98
C THR A 549 -44.23 -1.55 0.70
N LYS A 550 -45.11 -2.01 -0.20
CA LYS A 550 -44.68 -2.58 -1.50
C LYS A 550 -43.94 -1.56 -2.37
N ASP A 551 -44.31 -0.29 -2.28
CA ASP A 551 -43.73 0.78 -3.09
C ASP A 551 -42.36 1.21 -2.58
N GLU A 552 -42.15 1.22 -1.25
CA GLU A 552 -40.83 1.38 -0.64
C GLU A 552 -39.89 0.21 -1.00
N LEU A 553 -40.37 -1.03 -0.93
CA LEU A 553 -39.60 -2.20 -1.36
C LEU A 553 -39.24 -2.13 -2.85
N LYS A 554 -40.18 -1.79 -3.73
CA LYS A 554 -39.91 -1.59 -5.16
C LYS A 554 -38.87 -0.50 -5.40
N LYS A 555 -38.97 0.63 -4.69
CA LYS A 555 -38.05 1.77 -4.79
C LYS A 555 -36.63 1.37 -4.37
N GLU A 556 -36.45 0.82 -3.17
CA GLU A 556 -35.13 0.42 -2.65
C GLU A 556 -34.46 -0.66 -3.51
N ILE A 557 -35.23 -1.57 -4.10
CA ILE A 557 -34.69 -2.56 -5.02
C ILE A 557 -34.26 -1.87 -6.31
N LYS A 558 -35.10 -1.02 -6.92
CA LYS A 558 -34.76 -0.29 -8.17
C LYS A 558 -33.60 0.71 -8.00
N GLU A 559 -33.30 1.15 -6.78
CA GLU A 559 -32.12 1.97 -6.46
C GLU A 559 -30.79 1.19 -6.53
N LYS A 560 -30.80 -0.16 -6.53
CA LYS A 560 -29.59 -1.00 -6.43
C LYS A 560 -29.54 -2.19 -7.40
N PHE A 561 -30.69 -2.66 -7.87
CA PHE A 561 -30.90 -3.95 -8.53
C PHE A 561 -32.01 -3.85 -9.57
N GLN A 562 -32.10 -4.84 -10.47
CA GLN A 562 -33.23 -4.94 -11.40
C GLN A 562 -34.40 -5.73 -10.80
N ILE A 563 -35.62 -5.37 -11.17
CA ILE A 563 -36.84 -6.17 -10.96
C ILE A 563 -37.34 -6.61 -12.33
N ILE A 564 -37.50 -7.92 -12.54
CA ILE A 564 -38.12 -8.44 -13.78
C ILE A 564 -39.63 -8.14 -13.75
N SER A 565 -40.23 -7.84 -14.90
CA SER A 565 -41.67 -7.51 -15.05
C SER A 565 -42.62 -8.45 -14.29
N TYR A 566 -42.39 -9.76 -14.37
CA TYR A 566 -43.15 -10.78 -13.63
C TYR A 566 -43.05 -10.60 -12.11
N ALA A 567 -41.87 -10.26 -11.57
CA ALA A 567 -41.67 -10.00 -10.15
C ALA A 567 -42.27 -8.66 -9.71
N GLU A 568 -42.15 -7.62 -10.54
CA GLU A 568 -42.81 -6.33 -10.29
C GLU A 568 -44.33 -6.50 -10.20
N SER A 569 -44.91 -7.30 -11.09
CA SER A 569 -46.33 -7.64 -11.08
C SER A 569 -46.75 -8.50 -9.89
N MET A 570 -45.96 -9.50 -9.49
CA MET A 570 -46.20 -10.23 -8.23
C MET A 570 -46.23 -9.28 -7.03
N MET A 571 -45.36 -8.25 -6.99
CA MET A 571 -45.35 -7.25 -5.93
C MET A 571 -46.58 -6.33 -5.97
N ASP A 572 -47.20 -6.10 -7.13
CA ASP A 572 -48.47 -5.34 -7.22
C ASP A 572 -49.69 -6.13 -6.79
N ASN A 573 -49.63 -7.47 -6.88
CA ASN A 573 -50.74 -8.37 -6.59
C ASN A 573 -51.32 -8.14 -5.17
N PRO A 574 -52.65 -8.02 -4.99
CA PRO A 574 -53.27 -7.87 -3.68
C PRO A 574 -52.88 -8.94 -2.66
N ASP A 575 -52.56 -10.17 -3.07
CA ASP A 575 -52.14 -11.24 -2.17
C ASP A 575 -50.66 -11.13 -1.75
N PHE A 576 -49.83 -10.36 -2.47
CA PHE A 576 -48.54 -9.88 -1.93
C PHE A 576 -48.77 -8.73 -0.95
N GLU A 577 -49.55 -7.72 -1.35
CA GLU A 577 -49.77 -6.53 -0.51
C GLU A 577 -50.36 -6.90 0.86
N LYS A 578 -51.38 -7.78 0.91
CA LYS A 578 -51.96 -8.29 2.17
C LYS A 578 -50.94 -8.96 3.11
N GLN A 579 -49.81 -9.45 2.61
CA GLN A 579 -48.79 -10.08 3.47
C GLN A 579 -47.98 -9.04 4.25
N LEU A 580 -47.91 -7.78 3.80
CA LEU A 580 -47.16 -6.72 4.48
C LEU A 580 -47.91 -6.11 5.68
N TYR A 581 -49.21 -6.38 5.82
CA TYR A 581 -50.08 -5.75 6.81
C TYR A 581 -50.76 -6.76 7.75
N GLU A 582 -51.08 -6.28 8.95
CA GLU A 582 -52.00 -6.88 9.90
C GLU A 582 -53.43 -6.37 9.64
N ASN A 583 -54.44 -7.09 10.17
CA ASN A 583 -55.86 -6.70 10.09
C ASN A 583 -56.45 -6.55 8.66
N THR A 584 -55.93 -7.31 7.68
CA THR A 584 -56.30 -7.18 6.25
C THR A 584 -57.73 -7.61 5.88
N ASN A 585 -58.52 -8.06 6.86
CA ASN A 585 -59.97 -8.29 6.72
C ASN A 585 -60.80 -7.00 6.94
N ALA A 586 -60.19 -5.94 7.47
CA ALA A 586 -60.82 -4.63 7.64
C ALA A 586 -60.72 -3.77 6.36
N PRO A 587 -61.41 -2.61 6.28
CA PRO A 587 -61.17 -1.61 5.24
C PRO A 587 -59.68 -1.22 5.15
N ARG A 588 -59.20 -0.87 3.95
CA ARG A 588 -57.76 -0.68 3.67
C ARG A 588 -57.15 0.46 4.48
N GLU A 589 -57.98 1.42 4.89
CA GLU A 589 -57.66 2.56 5.75
C GLU A 589 -57.36 2.14 7.21
N GLN A 590 -57.66 0.89 7.57
CA GLN A 590 -57.46 0.28 8.90
C GLN A 590 -56.40 -0.84 8.89
N TRP A 591 -55.69 -1.03 7.78
CA TRP A 591 -54.59 -1.99 7.67
C TRP A 591 -53.37 -1.42 8.40
N ILE A 592 -52.79 -2.21 9.31
CA ILE A 592 -51.64 -1.80 10.11
C ILE A 592 -50.40 -2.44 9.49
N LEU A 593 -49.42 -1.63 9.06
CA LEU A 593 -48.18 -2.19 8.49
C LEU A 593 -47.48 -3.05 9.56
N LYS A 594 -47.12 -4.29 9.21
CA LYS A 594 -46.42 -5.19 10.12
C LYS A 594 -45.15 -4.55 10.64
N LYS A 595 -44.88 -4.73 11.94
CA LYS A 595 -43.59 -4.35 12.52
C LYS A 595 -42.47 -5.25 11.98
N PRO A 596 -41.21 -4.78 11.91
CA PRO A 596 -40.10 -5.63 11.51
C PRO A 596 -39.97 -6.89 12.37
N GLU A 597 -39.80 -8.05 11.74
CA GLU A 597 -39.52 -9.31 12.45
C GLU A 597 -38.36 -10.08 11.82
N GLN A 598 -37.61 -10.80 12.66
CA GLN A 598 -36.49 -11.66 12.23
C GLN A 598 -36.94 -13.10 11.99
N LEU A 599 -36.72 -13.58 10.76
CA LEU A 599 -36.91 -14.97 10.34
C LEU A 599 -35.58 -15.71 10.24
N ASN A 600 -35.55 -16.95 10.74
CA ASN A 600 -34.46 -17.89 10.50
C ASN A 600 -34.68 -18.55 9.13
N LEU A 601 -33.84 -18.23 8.16
CA LEU A 601 -33.84 -18.85 6.82
C LEU A 601 -32.85 -20.01 6.76
N VAL A 602 -33.22 -21.06 6.03
CA VAL A 602 -32.38 -22.22 5.72
C VAL A 602 -32.43 -22.45 4.21
N LYS A 603 -31.24 -22.49 3.59
CA LYS A 603 -31.06 -22.75 2.16
C LYS A 603 -30.65 -24.21 1.94
N LEU A 604 -31.36 -24.89 1.04
CA LEU A 604 -31.21 -26.31 0.76
C LEU A 604 -31.20 -26.57 -0.76
N LYS A 605 -30.32 -27.46 -1.24
CA LYS A 605 -30.47 -28.09 -2.55
C LYS A 605 -31.55 -29.16 -2.45
N VAL A 606 -32.28 -29.43 -3.54
CA VAL A 606 -33.23 -30.58 -3.61
C VAL A 606 -32.58 -31.91 -3.20
N GLY A 607 -31.29 -32.12 -3.51
CA GLY A 607 -30.55 -33.31 -3.09
C GLY A 607 -30.32 -33.42 -1.58
N ASP A 608 -30.22 -32.29 -0.87
CA ASP A 608 -29.97 -32.28 0.59
C ASP A 608 -31.19 -32.80 1.37
N LEU A 609 -32.40 -32.65 0.80
CA LEU A 609 -33.65 -33.25 1.29
C LEU A 609 -33.72 -34.79 1.08
N GLY A 610 -32.75 -35.37 0.37
CA GLY A 610 -32.65 -36.80 0.08
C GLY A 610 -33.24 -37.24 -1.26
N PHE A 611 -33.62 -36.32 -2.15
CA PHE A 611 -34.16 -36.66 -3.46
C PHE A 611 -33.05 -36.89 -4.50
N THR A 612 -33.04 -38.08 -5.12
CA THR A 612 -32.14 -38.44 -6.24
C THR A 612 -32.74 -38.19 -7.62
N ASN A 613 -34.06 -37.97 -7.67
CA ASN A 613 -34.84 -37.65 -8.87
C ASN A 613 -35.47 -36.24 -8.71
N ASN A 614 -36.24 -35.79 -9.71
CA ASN A 614 -37.05 -34.57 -9.62
C ASN A 614 -38.32 -34.84 -8.77
N PRO A 615 -38.47 -34.28 -7.55
CA PRO A 615 -39.71 -34.40 -6.77
C PRO A 615 -40.77 -33.40 -7.25
N THR A 616 -42.03 -33.64 -6.91
CA THR A 616 -43.07 -32.60 -7.00
C THR A 616 -42.88 -31.53 -5.92
N ILE A 617 -43.56 -30.39 -6.07
CA ILE A 617 -43.56 -29.30 -5.08
C ILE A 617 -44.12 -29.80 -3.74
N ASP A 618 -45.22 -30.55 -3.78
CA ASP A 618 -45.87 -31.06 -2.56
C ASP A 618 -44.99 -32.09 -1.83
N GLU A 619 -44.24 -32.93 -2.55
CA GLU A 619 -43.24 -33.81 -1.95
C GLU A 619 -42.08 -33.03 -1.32
N LEU A 620 -41.61 -31.96 -1.97
CA LEU A 620 -40.55 -31.09 -1.45
C LEU A 620 -41.01 -30.34 -0.19
N TYR A 621 -42.18 -29.73 -0.22
CA TYR A 621 -42.77 -28.98 0.90
C TYR A 621 -43.10 -29.89 2.08
N LYS A 622 -43.66 -31.08 1.83
CA LYS A 622 -43.81 -32.11 2.86
C LYS A 622 -42.45 -32.52 3.44
N LYS A 623 -41.41 -32.64 2.62
CA LYS A 623 -40.07 -33.01 3.09
C LYS A 623 -39.40 -31.92 3.91
N ALA A 624 -39.70 -30.65 3.63
CA ALA A 624 -39.34 -29.53 4.47
C ALA A 624 -40.07 -29.57 5.83
N GLU A 625 -41.38 -29.83 5.83
CA GLU A 625 -42.19 -29.98 7.05
C GLU A 625 -41.68 -31.12 7.95
N GLU A 626 -41.29 -32.27 7.38
CA GLU A 626 -40.62 -33.38 8.09
C GLU A 626 -39.29 -32.97 8.75
N LEU A 627 -38.60 -31.94 8.24
CA LEU A 627 -37.39 -31.35 8.84
C LEU A 627 -37.70 -30.17 9.79
N GLY A 628 -38.97 -29.90 10.10
CA GLY A 628 -39.39 -28.79 10.94
C GLY A 628 -39.13 -27.42 10.31
N LEU A 629 -39.30 -27.33 8.99
CA LEU A 629 -39.24 -26.11 8.20
C LEU A 629 -40.65 -25.70 7.71
N GLU A 630 -40.81 -24.41 7.42
CA GLU A 630 -42.05 -23.78 6.96
C GLU A 630 -41.83 -23.02 5.64
N LEU A 631 -42.93 -22.71 4.93
CA LEU A 631 -42.88 -21.79 3.80
C LEU A 631 -42.60 -20.35 4.25
N CYS A 632 -41.80 -19.65 3.45
CA CYS A 632 -41.51 -18.24 3.61
C CYS A 632 -42.72 -17.36 3.23
N PRO A 633 -42.97 -16.25 3.95
CA PRO A 633 -43.78 -15.14 3.45
C PRO A 633 -43.21 -14.61 2.12
N ALA A 634 -44.07 -14.15 1.20
CA ALA A 634 -43.65 -13.70 -0.12
C ALA A 634 -42.68 -12.50 -0.09
N GLU A 635 -42.80 -11.64 0.93
CA GLU A 635 -41.90 -10.51 1.19
C GLU A 635 -40.43 -10.91 1.42
N VAL A 636 -40.15 -12.18 1.75
CA VAL A 636 -38.78 -12.72 1.87
C VAL A 636 -38.00 -12.56 0.57
N GLY A 637 -38.61 -12.67 -0.62
CA GLY A 637 -37.90 -12.47 -1.89
C GLY A 637 -37.34 -11.04 -2.04
N PRO A 638 -38.21 -10.01 -2.01
CA PRO A 638 -37.81 -8.60 -1.97
C PRO A 638 -36.81 -8.25 -0.87
N HIS A 639 -37.06 -8.66 0.39
CA HIS A 639 -36.17 -8.36 1.51
C HIS A 639 -34.81 -9.09 1.39
N LEU A 640 -34.77 -10.33 0.89
CA LEU A 640 -33.53 -11.06 0.67
C LEU A 640 -32.71 -10.47 -0.48
N ARG A 641 -33.34 -9.96 -1.55
CA ARG A 641 -32.62 -9.24 -2.61
C ARG A 641 -31.86 -8.04 -2.03
N LEU A 642 -32.51 -7.29 -1.14
CA LEU A 642 -31.95 -6.11 -0.49
C LEU A 642 -30.85 -6.42 0.53
N LYS A 643 -31.00 -7.51 1.28
CA LYS A 643 -30.15 -7.87 2.43
C LYS A 643 -29.30 -9.14 2.21
N TYR A 644 -28.94 -9.46 0.96
CA TYR A 644 -28.28 -10.74 0.63
C TYR A 644 -26.93 -10.92 1.34
N PRO A 645 -26.00 -9.93 1.29
CA PRO A 645 -24.70 -10.05 1.96
C PRO A 645 -24.84 -10.11 3.48
N GLU A 646 -25.83 -9.44 4.07
CA GLU A 646 -26.10 -9.45 5.50
C GLU A 646 -26.64 -10.81 5.97
N VAL A 647 -27.52 -11.46 5.19
CA VAL A 647 -28.16 -12.74 5.54
C VAL A 647 -27.20 -13.93 5.46
N PHE A 648 -26.35 -13.99 4.44
CA PHE A 648 -25.43 -15.12 4.21
C PHE A 648 -23.95 -14.80 4.45
N HIS A 649 -23.64 -13.59 4.90
CA HIS A 649 -22.28 -13.08 5.19
C HIS A 649 -21.31 -13.16 4.00
N ARG A 650 -21.85 -13.04 2.78
CA ARG A 650 -21.11 -13.10 1.51
C ARG A 650 -21.93 -12.49 0.36
N GLU A 651 -21.24 -11.97 -0.63
CA GLU A 651 -21.87 -11.62 -1.91
C GLU A 651 -22.53 -12.84 -2.58
N GLN A 652 -23.54 -12.56 -3.41
CA GLN A 652 -24.12 -13.56 -4.30
C GLN A 652 -23.13 -13.82 -5.46
N PRO A 653 -22.61 -15.05 -5.65
CA PRO A 653 -21.74 -15.39 -6.76
C PRO A 653 -22.48 -15.31 -8.09
N LEU A 654 -21.70 -15.20 -9.17
CA LEU A 654 -22.20 -15.38 -10.52
C LEU A 654 -22.88 -16.75 -10.66
N ASN A 655 -23.99 -16.81 -11.39
CA ASN A 655 -24.84 -18.00 -11.58
C ASN A 655 -25.52 -18.59 -10.33
N GLU A 656 -25.43 -17.98 -9.14
CA GLU A 656 -26.18 -18.46 -7.97
C GLU A 656 -27.67 -18.09 -8.08
N TYR A 657 -28.54 -19.09 -8.27
CA TYR A 657 -29.99 -18.94 -8.41
C TYR A 657 -30.73 -19.55 -7.22
N LEU A 658 -31.41 -18.74 -6.41
CA LEU A 658 -32.18 -19.21 -5.26
C LEU A 658 -33.67 -18.94 -5.41
N ARG A 659 -34.51 -19.97 -5.23
CA ARG A 659 -35.98 -19.87 -5.14
C ARG A 659 -36.40 -19.66 -3.69
N VAL A 660 -37.37 -18.79 -3.46
CA VAL A 660 -38.03 -18.69 -2.14
C VAL A 660 -39.16 -19.73 -2.11
N ALA A 661 -39.12 -20.67 -1.17
CA ALA A 661 -40.21 -21.62 -0.98
C ALA A 661 -41.37 -20.90 -0.28
N MET A 662 -42.29 -20.35 -1.09
CA MET A 662 -43.42 -19.53 -0.67
C MET A 662 -44.72 -20.09 -1.24
N LYS A 663 -45.86 -19.63 -0.70
CA LYS A 663 -47.14 -19.78 -1.41
C LYS A 663 -47.07 -18.98 -2.71
N GLN A 664 -47.42 -19.62 -3.82
CA GLN A 664 -47.41 -18.99 -5.15
C GLN A 664 -48.36 -17.80 -5.24
N ILE A 665 -47.97 -16.79 -6.04
CA ILE A 665 -48.75 -15.58 -6.33
C ILE A 665 -48.87 -15.44 -7.85
N ALA A 666 -50.04 -15.04 -8.33
CA ALA A 666 -50.28 -14.83 -9.76
C ALA A 666 -49.59 -13.57 -10.29
N ASP A 667 -48.98 -13.65 -11.47
CA ASP A 667 -48.54 -12.50 -12.26
C ASP A 667 -49.67 -11.87 -13.09
N PHE A 668 -49.33 -10.95 -13.98
CA PHE A 668 -50.28 -10.24 -14.86
C PHE A 668 -50.94 -11.13 -15.92
N ASP A 669 -50.30 -12.24 -16.30
CA ASP A 669 -50.85 -13.25 -17.22
C ASP A 669 -51.66 -14.33 -16.46
N GLY A 670 -51.63 -14.30 -15.13
CA GLY A 670 -52.33 -15.23 -14.23
C GLY A 670 -51.52 -16.49 -13.88
N TYR A 671 -50.23 -16.57 -14.24
CA TYR A 671 -49.40 -17.73 -13.89
C TYR A 671 -49.03 -17.72 -12.41
N PRO A 672 -49.14 -18.86 -11.69
CA PRO A 672 -48.72 -18.95 -10.30
C PRO A 672 -47.18 -19.04 -10.22
N LEU A 673 -46.55 -17.96 -9.78
CA LEU A 673 -45.09 -17.84 -9.68
C LEU A 673 -44.62 -17.82 -8.22
N ILE A 674 -43.32 -18.04 -8.03
CA ILE A 674 -42.58 -17.73 -6.80
C ILE A 674 -41.44 -16.75 -7.10
N PHE A 675 -41.04 -15.98 -6.09
CA PHE A 675 -39.86 -15.11 -6.19
C PHE A 675 -38.57 -15.92 -6.21
N HIS A 676 -37.59 -15.43 -6.96
CA HIS A 676 -36.22 -15.90 -6.93
C HIS A 676 -35.23 -14.73 -6.92
N VAL A 677 -34.06 -14.94 -6.31
CA VAL A 677 -32.93 -14.01 -6.38
C VAL A 677 -31.82 -14.63 -7.22
N TYR A 678 -31.30 -13.87 -8.16
CA TYR A 678 -30.32 -14.35 -9.14
C TYR A 678 -29.25 -13.28 -9.44
N ARG A 679 -28.11 -13.74 -9.96
CA ARG A 679 -27.03 -12.93 -10.53
C ARG A 679 -26.49 -13.64 -11.76
N TYR A 680 -26.49 -12.96 -12.91
CA TYR A 680 -25.99 -13.49 -14.17
C TYR A 680 -24.48 -13.83 -14.13
N ASP A 681 -24.06 -14.62 -15.11
CA ASP A 681 -22.65 -14.91 -15.48
C ASP A 681 -21.91 -13.67 -15.95
N ASP A 682 -22.56 -12.79 -16.72
CA ASP A 682 -22.00 -11.50 -17.16
C ASP A 682 -21.63 -10.55 -15.99
N GLY A 683 -22.14 -10.84 -14.78
CA GLY A 683 -21.92 -10.08 -13.56
C GLY A 683 -22.53 -8.68 -13.53
N LEU A 684 -23.26 -8.26 -14.58
CA LEU A 684 -23.73 -6.89 -14.77
C LEU A 684 -24.78 -6.49 -13.73
N TRP A 685 -25.78 -7.35 -13.46
CA TRP A 685 -26.89 -7.02 -12.55
C TRP A 685 -27.36 -8.22 -11.70
N PRO A 686 -27.31 -8.13 -10.35
CA PRO A 686 -28.14 -8.95 -9.48
C PRO A 686 -29.60 -8.46 -9.56
N LEU A 687 -30.56 -9.38 -9.49
CA LEU A 687 -31.98 -9.07 -9.69
C LEU A 687 -32.92 -9.80 -8.74
N LEU A 688 -34.13 -9.25 -8.61
CA LEU A 688 -35.33 -9.95 -8.14
C LEU A 688 -36.11 -10.42 -9.38
N GLY A 689 -36.28 -11.73 -9.49
CA GLY A 689 -37.04 -12.37 -10.55
C GLY A 689 -38.23 -13.16 -10.02
N ALA A 690 -39.06 -13.60 -10.95
CA ALA A 690 -40.19 -14.46 -10.68
C ALA A 690 -40.24 -15.58 -11.72
N SER A 691 -40.68 -16.76 -11.31
CA SER A 691 -40.68 -17.95 -12.14
C SER A 691 -41.78 -18.92 -11.72
N GLN A 692 -42.36 -19.64 -12.68
CA GLN A 692 -43.15 -20.82 -12.38
C GLN A 692 -42.26 -21.80 -11.61
N GLN A 693 -42.82 -22.48 -10.61
CA GLN A 693 -42.10 -23.46 -9.79
C GLN A 693 -41.94 -24.81 -10.55
N GLN A 694 -41.46 -24.76 -11.79
CA GLN A 694 -41.22 -25.95 -12.60
C GLN A 694 -40.06 -26.77 -12.04
N VAL A 695 -40.26 -28.09 -11.98
CA VAL A 695 -39.23 -29.06 -11.63
C VAL A 695 -38.80 -29.80 -12.90
N GLY A 696 -37.72 -29.33 -13.53
CA GLY A 696 -36.97 -30.12 -14.51
C GLY A 696 -37.45 -30.10 -15.98
N SER A 697 -37.73 -28.92 -16.55
CA SER A 697 -37.83 -28.73 -18.01
C SER A 697 -36.69 -27.85 -18.53
N ARG A 698 -36.04 -28.22 -19.64
CA ARG A 698 -34.94 -27.43 -20.22
C ARG A 698 -35.46 -26.11 -20.82
N PRO A 699 -34.81 -24.95 -20.60
CA PRO A 699 -34.99 -23.81 -21.48
C PRO A 699 -34.48 -24.16 -22.89
N ARG A 700 -35.31 -23.95 -23.93
CA ARG A 700 -34.91 -24.06 -25.33
C ARG A 700 -34.71 -22.67 -25.96
N VAL A 701 -33.62 -22.01 -25.60
CA VAL A 701 -32.70 -21.35 -26.56
C VAL A 701 -31.28 -21.59 -26.02
N CYS A 702 -30.30 -21.73 -26.91
CA CYS A 702 -28.90 -22.05 -26.58
C CYS A 702 -28.20 -20.91 -25.79
N LEU A 703 -27.13 -21.12 -25.01
CA LEU A 703 -26.06 -22.13 -25.14
C LEU A 703 -25.60 -22.76 -23.80
N SER A 704 -25.18 -24.04 -23.90
CA SER A 704 -24.19 -24.74 -23.04
C SER A 704 -24.54 -25.17 -21.59
N PRO A 705 -23.80 -26.15 -20.99
CA PRO A 705 -24.30 -27.00 -19.88
C PRO A 705 -23.30 -27.20 -18.69
N PRO A 706 -23.56 -28.09 -17.68
CA PRO A 706 -24.81 -28.63 -17.14
C PRO A 706 -24.99 -28.44 -15.60
N GLN A 707 -26.24 -28.57 -15.13
CA GLN A 707 -26.64 -28.98 -13.77
C GLN A 707 -25.96 -28.31 -12.54
N VAL A 708 -26.60 -27.25 -12.03
CA VAL A 708 -26.66 -26.99 -10.58
C VAL A 708 -28.12 -27.18 -10.14
N GLY A 709 -28.35 -27.94 -9.06
CA GLY A 709 -29.69 -28.31 -8.63
C GLY A 709 -30.51 -27.14 -8.07
N ASN A 710 -31.85 -27.24 -8.16
CA ASN A 710 -32.77 -26.26 -7.58
C ASN A 710 -32.43 -26.03 -6.10
N LEU A 711 -32.19 -24.76 -5.75
CA LEU A 711 -31.98 -24.28 -4.38
C LEU A 711 -33.27 -23.62 -3.90
N GLU A 712 -33.83 -24.11 -2.80
CA GLU A 712 -35.01 -23.52 -2.16
C GLU A 712 -34.66 -22.97 -0.76
N ILE A 713 -35.29 -21.86 -0.40
CA ILE A 713 -35.15 -21.18 0.90
C ILE A 713 -36.42 -21.34 1.70
N LEU A 714 -36.29 -21.94 2.88
CA LEU A 714 -37.37 -22.25 3.82
C LEU A 714 -37.14 -21.58 5.17
N LYS A 715 -38.20 -21.36 5.94
CA LYS A 715 -38.17 -20.78 7.28
C LYS A 715 -38.01 -21.88 8.34
N SER A 716 -37.24 -21.64 9.40
CA SER A 716 -37.09 -22.56 10.55
C SER A 716 -37.82 -22.06 11.79
N TRP A 717 -38.33 -22.98 12.61
CA TRP A 717 -39.07 -22.69 13.84
C TRP A 717 -38.21 -21.96 14.90
N LYS A 718 -38.84 -21.08 15.69
CA LYS A 718 -38.26 -20.51 16.92
C LYS A 718 -38.66 -21.35 18.13
N ASN A 719 -37.70 -22.05 18.74
CA ASN A 719 -37.86 -22.62 20.07
C ASN A 719 -37.65 -21.53 21.13
N TYR A 720 -38.74 -21.02 21.71
CA TYR A 720 -38.67 -20.21 22.94
C TYR A 720 -38.48 -21.13 24.15
N PHE A 721 -37.22 -21.41 24.50
CA PHE A 721 -36.90 -21.92 25.84
C PHE A 721 -37.08 -20.80 26.86
N LEU A 722 -37.93 -21.02 27.85
CA LEU A 722 -38.24 -20.06 28.90
C LEU A 722 -38.24 -20.82 30.23
N GLU A 723 -37.06 -20.90 30.87
CA GLU A 723 -36.93 -21.57 32.16
C GLU A 723 -37.60 -20.77 33.30
N LEU A 724 -38.04 -21.50 34.31
CA LEU A 724 -38.86 -20.98 35.40
C LEU A 724 -38.00 -20.24 36.44
N TRP A 725 -38.50 -19.11 36.92
CA TRP A 725 -38.26 -18.68 38.30
C TRP A 725 -39.59 -18.48 39.03
N PHE A 726 -39.71 -19.14 40.18
CA PHE A 726 -40.87 -19.08 41.07
C PHE A 726 -40.64 -18.01 42.14
N CYS A 727 -41.57 -17.07 42.34
CA CYS A 727 -41.80 -16.44 43.64
C CYS A 727 -43.16 -15.71 43.70
N ASP A 728 -44.19 -16.51 43.92
CA ASP A 728 -45.43 -16.23 44.64
C ASP A 728 -45.94 -14.77 44.85
N THR A 729 -47.13 -14.56 44.26
CA THR A 729 -48.35 -14.04 44.93
C THR A 729 -48.53 -12.52 45.16
N LEU A 730 -49.76 -11.97 45.31
CA LEU A 730 -51.12 -12.53 45.44
C LEU A 730 -52.16 -11.77 44.58
N LYS A 731 -53.21 -12.48 44.10
CA LYS A 731 -54.63 -12.02 43.91
C LYS A 731 -54.87 -10.91 42.84
N LEU A 732 -56.00 -10.80 42.12
CA LEU A 732 -57.28 -11.50 41.85
C LEU A 732 -57.81 -10.90 40.50
N SER A 733 -58.68 -11.47 39.65
CA SER A 733 -59.30 -12.80 39.47
C SER A 733 -60.24 -12.75 38.21
N ARG A 734 -61.11 -13.70 37.81
CA ARG A 734 -61.65 -14.96 38.38
C ARG A 734 -62.35 -15.77 37.27
N ARG A 735 -62.44 -17.10 37.43
CA ARG A 735 -63.36 -18.07 36.75
C ARG A 735 -63.04 -18.42 35.27
N ARG A 736 -63.25 -19.67 34.80
CA ARG A 736 -63.50 -21.00 35.45
C ARG A 736 -63.38 -22.15 34.40
N ARG A 737 -62.83 -23.32 34.80
CA ARG A 737 -63.28 -24.73 34.59
C ARG A 737 -63.75 -25.18 33.17
N SER A 738 -63.54 -26.39 32.63
CA SER A 738 -62.90 -27.69 33.02
C SER A 738 -63.12 -28.68 31.82
N ALA A 739 -62.52 -29.87 31.65
CA ALA A 739 -61.33 -30.58 32.16
C ALA A 739 -61.23 -31.99 31.45
N TYR A 740 -60.29 -32.85 31.86
CA TYR A 740 -60.22 -34.32 31.67
C TYR A 740 -59.75 -34.96 30.33
N PHE A 741 -58.82 -35.94 30.45
CA PHE A 741 -58.43 -37.05 29.52
C PHE A 741 -57.79 -36.68 28.15
N LEU A 742 -57.01 -37.54 27.46
CA LEU A 742 -56.00 -38.56 27.86
C LEU A 742 -55.11 -38.92 26.63
N TRP A 743 -53.96 -39.57 26.90
CA TRP A 743 -53.01 -40.34 26.06
C TRP A 743 -53.28 -40.70 24.57
N TYR A 744 -52.17 -40.73 23.81
CA TYR A 744 -51.80 -41.63 22.67
C TYR A 744 -52.76 -41.81 21.48
N THR A 745 -52.25 -41.51 20.28
CA THR A 745 -51.46 -42.47 19.47
C THR A 745 -50.34 -41.75 18.73
#